data_AF-A0A843SIF7-F1
#
_entry.id   AF-A0A843SIF7-F1
#
_cell.length_a   1.000
_cell.length_b   1.000
_cell.length_c   1.000
_cell.angle_alpha   90.00
_cell.angle_beta   90.00
_cell.angle_gamma   90.00
#
_symmetry.space_group_name_H-M   'P 1'
#
loop_
_entity.id
_entity.type
_entity.pdbx_description
1 polymer ?
#
loop_
_entity_poly.entity_id
_entity_poly.type
_entity_poly.pdbx_seq_one_letter_code
_entity_poly.pdbx_strand_id
1 'polypeptide(L)'
;MEKKPLFLASPLRSALALCFLAASMAPAHGFGLKTHLWIAQSMLAELQNGCSFEIGTVPISIDAQLCRSIQQHPKAFMAGVLGPDAYPDLVTGQITTHPGIPGDWQTSDWLRHIYGQAKEGPELAFAAGYLTHAASDVFAHSYVNAYAGDIFVLSDERAVERRHFVLEKYIDSKLPGFAFDRRELEPPAEFVRDKLIYDINAGRLARKAQYAPHIVAMQAARAAIRSANRDIDKLELDSSGALKEVRAEQLQAETGIAQDQPQLALAEASLRTSEDRLAQRQNDFDQASTALQSATAAFNVEAPSAAVRALRFAAQVQHDAQLKRLNEEQGLTGAARAKVEVLRARLAKWRDQLATAASIRQTMQELIAGSSFLSGYMKNWEEGLDVAGREYINTSHRVVLGTLDHQSSFVREYQNWYKCYGSAFTPVPYQFGDAVCEGKRFYIELKSKLEEQVLHALPPRFAHLVQRYIEIKKWIREKVKHELDEAALAFEKLIAPDKTTGDFIALLARPEYATEAKLDEVFATTADANGKQLLEFASMHSFVNSDIGLQGDTLNPAMFNALRHALSLSKLSLVGHTGVRRIVWVLGGDPDLLTPPADVGERYSVLYSMVRSIDGNQQWQPYGLPYARQDGGATPDAAERRYGYGPEDSARGFELFTIPSLRTTVFPRIFSANAAGEAGIAGSLMRHPKLAEYPFKECRQHPFPRTFNDDGTPLLEDCACQESLALAMPSAPTIGESVRRVASWLGFGP
;
A
#
# COMPACT_ATOMS: atom_id res chain seq x y z
N MET A 1 -30.14 -61.83 3.09
CA MET A 1 -30.05 -60.49 3.72
C MET A 1 -29.13 -60.62 4.91
N GLU A 2 -27.83 -60.53 4.63
CA GLU A 2 -26.74 -60.80 5.58
C GLU A 2 -26.40 -59.55 6.38
N LYS A 3 -26.31 -59.69 7.70
CA LYS A 3 -25.67 -58.72 8.60
C LYS A 3 -24.18 -59.09 8.69
N LYS A 4 -23.29 -58.22 8.23
CA LYS A 4 -21.83 -58.30 8.48
C LYS A 4 -21.41 -57.28 9.55
N PRO A 5 -20.48 -57.64 10.46
CA PRO A 5 -20.03 -56.78 11.54
C PRO A 5 -18.88 -55.86 11.11
N LEU A 6 -18.80 -54.73 11.83
CA LEU A 6 -17.72 -53.74 11.81
C LEU A 6 -16.40 -54.38 12.26
N PHE A 7 -15.36 -54.29 11.44
CA PHE A 7 -13.97 -54.53 11.83
C PHE A 7 -13.14 -53.25 11.73
N LEU A 8 -12.40 -53.01 12.80
CA LEU A 8 -11.36 -52.00 12.99
C LEU A 8 -10.25 -52.12 11.94
N ALA A 9 -9.79 -50.99 11.42
CA ALA A 9 -8.47 -50.85 10.82
C ALA A 9 -7.91 -49.45 11.12
N SER A 10 -6.82 -49.41 11.89
CA SER A 10 -5.91 -48.27 12.00
C SER A 10 -5.31 -47.93 10.63
N PRO A 11 -4.73 -46.73 10.48
CA PRO A 11 -3.32 -46.73 10.13
C PRO A 11 -2.52 -45.74 10.98
N LEU A 12 -1.52 -46.30 11.65
CA LEU A 12 -0.29 -45.61 12.02
C LEU A 12 0.69 -45.79 10.85
N ARG A 13 1.50 -44.76 10.58
CA ARG A 13 2.67 -44.72 9.68
C ARG A 13 2.39 -44.43 8.19
N SER A 14 2.54 -43.15 7.85
CA SER A 14 3.42 -42.71 6.77
C SER A 14 3.92 -41.31 7.12
N ALA A 15 5.04 -41.26 7.84
CA ALA A 15 5.91 -40.09 7.84
C ALA A 15 6.60 -40.06 6.47
N LEU A 16 6.14 -39.18 5.59
CA LEU A 16 6.89 -38.78 4.41
C LEU A 16 7.25 -37.31 4.57
N ALA A 17 8.54 -37.05 4.45
CA ALA A 17 9.19 -35.78 4.63
C ALA A 17 8.57 -34.70 3.73
N LEU A 18 7.95 -33.71 4.38
CA LEU A 18 7.69 -32.41 3.78
C LEU A 18 8.96 -31.57 3.99
N CYS A 19 10.00 -31.81 3.18
CA CYS A 19 11.09 -30.86 3.01
C CYS A 19 10.56 -29.68 2.19
N PHE A 20 9.83 -28.77 2.83
CA PHE A 20 9.72 -27.41 2.33
C PHE A 20 11.07 -26.73 2.64
N LEU A 21 11.97 -26.69 1.66
CA LEU A 21 12.97 -25.64 1.60
C LEU A 21 12.21 -24.32 1.38
N ALA A 22 11.81 -23.69 2.46
CA ALA A 22 11.56 -22.26 2.47
C ALA A 22 12.94 -21.60 2.50
N ALA A 23 13.48 -21.28 1.33
CA ALA A 23 14.58 -20.35 1.21
C ALA A 23 14.08 -18.99 1.70
N SER A 24 14.29 -18.71 2.98
CA SER A 24 14.08 -17.41 3.59
C SER A 24 15.18 -16.49 3.09
N MET A 25 14.93 -15.77 1.99
CA MET A 25 15.77 -14.66 1.58
C MET A 25 15.43 -13.45 2.45
N ALA A 26 16.46 -12.84 3.02
CA ALA A 26 16.36 -11.77 4.00
C ALA A 26 17.24 -10.58 3.53
N PRO A 27 17.15 -9.42 4.21
CA PRO A 27 17.60 -8.11 3.72
C PRO A 27 19.10 -8.05 3.50
N ALA A 28 19.65 -7.18 2.65
CA ALA A 28 21.08 -6.81 2.63
C ALA A 28 21.34 -5.29 2.64
N HIS A 29 22.54 -4.90 3.06
CA HIS A 29 23.02 -3.51 3.13
C HIS A 29 24.13 -3.26 2.13
N GLY A 30 24.05 -2.10 1.47
CA GLY A 30 24.82 -1.68 0.30
C GLY A 30 25.64 -0.44 0.62
N PHE A 31 25.60 0.62 -0.19
CA PHE A 31 26.35 1.82 0.22
C PHE A 31 25.76 2.43 1.49
N GLY A 32 26.60 2.99 2.35
CA GLY A 32 26.09 3.66 3.53
C GLY A 32 25.33 4.94 3.17
N LEU A 33 24.46 5.40 4.08
CA LEU A 33 23.61 6.58 3.88
C LEU A 33 24.38 7.82 3.40
N LYS A 34 25.64 8.03 3.83
CA LYS A 34 26.42 9.20 3.41
C LYS A 34 26.83 9.09 1.94
N THR A 35 27.20 7.90 1.48
CA THR A 35 27.59 7.65 0.09
C THR A 35 26.40 7.88 -0.85
N HIS A 36 25.21 7.43 -0.50
CA HIS A 36 23.97 7.73 -1.24
C HIS A 36 23.74 9.24 -1.38
N LEU A 37 23.84 9.99 -0.28
CA LEU A 37 23.67 11.44 -0.30
C LEU A 37 24.76 12.15 -1.12
N TRP A 38 25.99 11.66 -1.10
CA TRP A 38 27.07 12.20 -1.94
C TRP A 38 26.80 12.00 -3.44
N ILE A 39 26.27 10.84 -3.83
CA ILE A 39 25.83 10.57 -5.22
C ILE A 39 24.72 11.57 -5.60
N ALA A 40 23.73 11.76 -4.71
CA ALA A 40 22.64 12.70 -4.93
C ALA A 40 23.12 14.15 -5.10
N GLN A 41 24.03 14.62 -4.24
CA GLN A 41 24.65 15.95 -4.33
C GLN A 41 25.38 16.13 -5.66
N SER A 42 26.12 15.11 -6.10
CA SER A 42 26.83 15.11 -7.39
C SER A 42 25.84 15.25 -8.57
N MET A 43 24.73 14.52 -8.53
CA MET A 43 23.68 14.61 -9.55
C MET A 43 22.98 15.96 -9.53
N LEU A 44 22.66 16.52 -8.35
CA LEU A 44 22.05 17.84 -8.23
C LEU A 44 22.94 18.94 -8.80
N ALA A 45 24.26 18.87 -8.57
CA ALA A 45 25.22 19.82 -9.13
C ALA A 45 25.23 19.81 -10.67
N GLU A 46 25.09 18.63 -11.30
CA GLU A 46 24.97 18.54 -12.76
C GLU A 46 23.64 19.10 -13.27
N LEU A 47 22.53 18.76 -12.62
CA LEU A 47 21.20 19.21 -13.05
C LEU A 47 21.02 20.73 -12.97
N GLN A 48 21.74 21.42 -12.09
CA GLN A 48 21.73 22.89 -12.01
C GLN A 48 22.10 23.56 -13.34
N ASN A 49 22.86 22.88 -14.20
CA ASN A 49 23.39 23.43 -15.45
C ASN A 49 22.66 22.93 -16.70
N GLY A 50 21.33 22.75 -16.64
CA GLY A 50 20.50 22.55 -17.84
C GLY A 50 19.73 21.24 -17.94
N CYS A 51 19.34 20.64 -16.81
CA CYS A 51 18.50 19.43 -16.79
C CYS A 51 19.08 18.25 -17.56
N SER A 52 20.42 18.14 -17.60
CA SER A 52 21.13 17.07 -18.29
C SER A 52 22.17 16.43 -17.40
N PHE A 53 22.40 15.14 -17.61
CA PHE A 53 23.51 14.41 -17.04
C PHE A 53 24.59 14.15 -18.09
N GLU A 54 25.82 14.03 -17.65
CA GLU A 54 26.88 13.40 -18.46
C GLU A 54 26.97 11.92 -18.08
N ILE A 55 26.67 11.03 -19.04
CA ILE A 55 26.78 9.57 -18.88
C ILE A 55 27.82 9.06 -19.88
N GLY A 56 28.94 8.55 -19.35
CA GLY A 56 30.13 8.28 -20.15
C GLY A 56 30.70 9.60 -20.69
N THR A 57 30.49 9.87 -21.98
CA THR A 57 30.83 11.14 -22.65
C THR A 57 29.62 11.77 -23.35
N VAL A 58 28.41 11.31 -23.02
CA VAL A 58 27.18 11.72 -23.70
C VAL A 58 26.37 12.63 -22.79
N PRO A 59 26.17 13.91 -23.16
CA PRO A 59 25.21 14.76 -22.47
C PRO A 59 23.79 14.33 -22.83
N ILE A 60 22.97 14.03 -21.82
CA ILE A 60 21.59 13.58 -22.01
C ILE A 60 20.63 14.35 -21.11
N SER A 61 19.59 14.93 -21.71
CA SER A 61 18.53 15.59 -20.95
C SER A 61 17.57 14.56 -20.37
N ILE A 62 17.15 14.79 -19.12
CA ILE A 62 16.05 14.04 -18.51
C ILE A 62 14.70 14.70 -18.80
N ASP A 63 13.61 14.03 -18.45
CA ASP A 63 12.27 14.60 -18.58
C ASP A 63 12.16 15.97 -17.88
N ALA A 64 11.47 16.91 -18.52
CA ALA A 64 11.41 18.29 -18.04
C ALA A 64 10.58 18.42 -16.75
N GLN A 65 9.53 17.62 -16.57
CA GLN A 65 8.74 17.62 -15.33
C GLN A 65 9.52 16.99 -14.18
N LEU A 66 10.25 15.90 -14.46
CA LEU A 66 11.17 15.28 -13.51
C LEU A 66 12.26 16.27 -13.07
N CYS A 67 12.95 16.91 -14.01
CA CYS A 67 13.98 17.89 -13.68
C CYS A 67 13.43 19.03 -12.82
N ARG A 68 12.29 19.62 -13.20
CA ARG A 68 11.65 20.69 -12.41
C ARG A 68 11.32 20.20 -10.99
N SER A 69 10.80 18.99 -10.86
CA SER A 69 10.48 18.41 -9.56
C SER A 69 11.72 18.26 -8.68
N ILE A 70 12.82 17.74 -9.23
CA ILE A 70 14.09 17.59 -8.50
C ILE A 70 14.68 18.95 -8.12
N GLN A 71 14.75 19.90 -9.06
CA GLN A 71 15.34 21.22 -8.82
C GLN A 71 14.54 22.07 -7.83
N GLN A 72 13.21 21.99 -7.85
CA GLN A 72 12.33 22.74 -6.95
C GLN A 72 12.16 22.07 -5.58
N HIS A 73 12.35 20.75 -5.50
CA HIS A 73 12.24 19.98 -4.26
C HIS A 73 13.49 19.10 -4.01
N PRO A 74 14.70 19.68 -3.98
CA PRO A 74 15.93 18.91 -3.84
C PRO A 74 15.97 18.13 -2.52
N LYS A 75 15.32 18.64 -1.46
CA LYS A 75 15.24 17.95 -0.17
C LYS A 75 14.44 16.65 -0.21
N ALA A 76 13.39 16.62 -1.02
CA ALA A 76 12.60 15.43 -1.23
C ALA A 76 13.37 14.42 -2.07
N PHE A 77 14.10 14.87 -3.10
CA PHE A 77 15.02 14.02 -3.86
C PHE A 77 16.09 13.40 -2.95
N MET A 78 16.80 14.23 -2.17
CA MET A 78 17.82 13.76 -1.22
C MET A 78 17.26 12.78 -0.20
N ALA A 79 16.06 13.03 0.35
CA ALA A 79 15.38 12.07 1.23
C ALA A 79 15.08 10.76 0.48
N GLY A 80 14.60 10.84 -0.75
CA GLY A 80 14.35 9.68 -1.61
C GLY A 80 15.58 8.82 -1.86
N VAL A 81 16.77 9.43 -1.98
CA VAL A 81 18.05 8.71 -2.21
C VAL A 81 18.47 7.86 -1.01
N LEU A 82 17.89 8.09 0.16
CA LEU A 82 18.04 7.18 1.31
C LEU A 82 17.17 5.93 1.19
N GLY A 83 16.21 5.92 0.25
CA GLY A 83 15.61 4.69 -0.24
C GLY A 83 14.92 3.82 0.82
N PRO A 84 14.90 2.50 0.59
CA PRO A 84 14.40 1.51 1.54
C PRO A 84 15.27 1.37 2.80
N ASP A 85 16.53 1.77 2.72
CA ASP A 85 17.43 1.93 3.87
C ASP A 85 16.84 2.87 4.94
N ALA A 86 15.97 3.82 4.54
CA ALA A 86 15.33 4.79 5.42
C ALA A 86 13.80 4.67 5.50
N TYR A 87 13.13 4.18 4.46
CA TYR A 87 11.66 4.27 4.35
C TYR A 87 10.99 2.94 3.96
N PRO A 88 9.85 2.58 4.59
CA PRO A 88 9.09 3.36 5.58
C PRO A 88 9.76 3.40 6.96
N ASP A 89 10.69 2.49 7.22
CA ASP A 89 11.60 2.47 8.37
C ASP A 89 12.85 1.64 8.06
N LEU A 90 13.89 1.78 8.92
CA LEU A 90 15.20 1.13 8.77
C LEU A 90 15.15 -0.42 8.67
N VAL A 91 14.03 -1.04 9.03
CA VAL A 91 13.91 -2.51 9.05
C VAL A 91 13.06 -2.97 7.86
N THR A 92 11.89 -2.35 7.65
CA THR A 92 10.91 -2.79 6.67
C THR A 92 11.43 -2.72 5.24
N GLY A 93 12.08 -1.62 4.86
CA GLY A 93 12.59 -1.47 3.50
C GLY A 93 13.69 -2.48 3.19
N GLN A 94 14.55 -2.73 4.18
CA GLN A 94 15.56 -3.77 4.14
C GLN A 94 14.94 -5.15 3.90
N ILE A 95 13.91 -5.55 4.65
CA ILE A 95 13.39 -6.93 4.55
C ILE A 95 12.40 -7.15 3.38
N THR A 96 11.86 -6.09 2.78
CA THR A 96 10.80 -6.22 1.77
C THR A 96 11.20 -5.67 0.40
N THR A 97 11.80 -4.49 0.34
CA THR A 97 12.08 -3.80 -0.92
C THR A 97 13.45 -4.17 -1.46
N HIS A 98 14.46 -4.28 -0.60
CA HIS A 98 15.83 -4.67 -0.92
C HIS A 98 15.94 -6.06 -1.55
N PRO A 99 15.47 -7.14 -0.90
CA PRO A 99 15.53 -8.49 -1.45
C PRO A 99 14.38 -8.78 -2.42
N GLY A 100 13.31 -7.98 -2.37
CA GLY A 100 12.01 -8.39 -2.91
C GLY A 100 11.38 -9.52 -2.09
N ILE A 101 10.20 -9.96 -2.50
CA ILE A 101 9.45 -11.06 -1.87
C ILE A 101 9.41 -12.25 -2.85
N PRO A 102 9.94 -13.43 -2.49
CA PRO A 102 9.95 -14.60 -3.35
C PRO A 102 8.56 -14.96 -3.90
N GLY A 103 8.47 -15.17 -5.22
CA GLY A 103 7.22 -15.48 -5.91
C GLY A 103 6.21 -14.32 -5.96
N ASP A 104 6.64 -13.10 -5.64
CA ASP A 104 5.81 -11.89 -5.60
C ASP A 104 6.62 -10.66 -6.04
N TRP A 105 6.25 -9.47 -5.57
CA TRP A 105 6.95 -8.22 -5.89
C TRP A 105 8.45 -8.30 -5.60
N GLN A 106 9.22 -8.08 -6.65
CA GLN A 106 10.66 -7.92 -6.60
C GLN A 106 11.01 -6.43 -6.35
N THR A 107 12.29 -6.08 -6.16
CA THR A 107 12.72 -4.68 -5.98
C THR A 107 12.22 -3.79 -7.12
N SER A 108 12.34 -4.24 -8.38
CA SER A 108 11.86 -3.50 -9.54
C SER A 108 10.36 -3.20 -9.50
N ASP A 109 9.54 -4.06 -8.90
CA ASP A 109 8.10 -3.84 -8.76
C ASP A 109 7.80 -2.75 -7.72
N TRP A 110 8.57 -2.71 -6.62
CA TRP A 110 8.52 -1.60 -5.66
C TRP A 110 8.95 -0.27 -6.29
N LEU A 111 10.03 -0.28 -7.06
CA LEU A 111 10.50 0.91 -7.80
C LEU A 111 9.43 1.42 -8.77
N ARG A 112 8.79 0.50 -9.52
CA ARG A 112 7.69 0.82 -10.43
C ARG A 112 6.48 1.38 -9.68
N HIS A 113 6.14 0.80 -8.53
CA HIS A 113 5.05 1.27 -7.68
C HIS A 113 5.31 2.70 -7.20
N ILE A 114 6.47 2.98 -6.61
CA ILE A 114 6.76 4.31 -6.05
C ILE A 114 6.88 5.37 -7.15
N TYR A 115 7.63 5.09 -8.23
CA TYR A 115 7.82 6.06 -9.31
C TYR A 115 6.59 6.23 -10.20
N GLY A 116 5.83 5.17 -10.44
CA GLY A 116 4.59 5.20 -11.21
C GLY A 116 3.43 5.89 -10.48
N GLN A 117 3.43 5.89 -9.14
CA GLN A 117 2.36 6.48 -8.33
C GLN A 117 2.63 7.93 -7.90
N ALA A 118 3.87 8.40 -7.98
CA ALA A 118 4.20 9.79 -7.71
C ALA A 118 3.49 10.72 -8.71
N LYS A 119 3.00 11.88 -8.29
CA LYS A 119 2.43 12.85 -9.24
C LYS A 119 3.50 13.79 -9.77
N GLU A 120 3.80 14.84 -9.03
CA GLU A 120 4.78 15.87 -9.38
C GLU A 120 5.35 16.52 -8.11
N GLY A 121 6.26 17.48 -8.28
CA GLY A 121 6.82 18.21 -7.16
C GLY A 121 7.58 17.30 -6.19
N PRO A 122 7.33 17.35 -4.87
CA PRO A 122 8.11 16.60 -3.89
C PRO A 122 7.93 15.08 -4.01
N GLU A 123 6.76 14.58 -4.44
CA GLU A 123 6.54 13.14 -4.62
C GLU A 123 7.42 12.57 -5.73
N LEU A 124 7.46 13.26 -6.88
CA LEU A 124 8.25 12.83 -8.04
C LEU A 124 9.74 12.97 -7.76
N ALA A 125 10.16 14.03 -7.08
CA ALA A 125 11.53 14.20 -6.62
C ALA A 125 11.94 13.04 -5.68
N PHE A 126 11.14 12.73 -4.67
CA PHE A 126 11.40 11.60 -3.76
C PHE A 126 11.48 10.27 -4.50
N ALA A 127 10.53 9.97 -5.39
CA ALA A 127 10.53 8.71 -6.12
C ALA A 127 11.74 8.57 -7.06
N ALA A 128 12.22 9.65 -7.66
CA ALA A 128 13.45 9.68 -8.44
C ALA A 128 14.70 9.44 -7.56
N GLY A 129 14.70 9.99 -6.35
CA GLY A 129 15.72 9.67 -5.35
C GLY A 129 15.69 8.17 -5.01
N TYR A 130 14.50 7.59 -4.85
CA TYR A 130 14.32 6.18 -4.52
C TYR A 130 14.85 5.24 -5.63
N LEU A 131 14.71 5.64 -6.91
CA LEU A 131 15.36 4.96 -8.04
C LEU A 131 16.89 5.08 -7.98
N THR A 132 17.38 6.28 -7.66
CA THR A 132 18.82 6.57 -7.54
C THR A 132 19.46 5.70 -6.45
N HIS A 133 18.80 5.52 -5.30
CA HIS A 133 19.23 4.60 -4.26
C HIS A 133 19.46 3.18 -4.82
N ALA A 134 18.41 2.60 -5.42
CA ALA A 134 18.47 1.24 -5.95
C ALA A 134 19.53 1.09 -7.07
N ALA A 135 19.69 2.11 -7.91
CA ALA A 135 20.73 2.14 -8.92
C ALA A 135 22.14 2.16 -8.32
N SER A 136 22.36 2.93 -7.26
CA SER A 136 23.67 2.96 -6.60
C SER A 136 23.99 1.63 -5.93
N ASP A 137 23.00 0.97 -5.34
CA ASP A 137 23.21 -0.28 -4.60
C ASP A 137 23.55 -1.49 -5.47
N VAL A 138 23.20 -1.46 -6.75
CA VAL A 138 23.65 -2.48 -7.71
C VAL A 138 25.17 -2.63 -7.71
N PHE A 139 25.90 -1.51 -7.80
CA PHE A 139 27.36 -1.54 -7.82
C PHE A 139 27.95 -1.56 -6.41
N ALA A 140 27.26 -0.99 -5.42
CA ALA A 140 27.68 -1.04 -4.03
C ALA A 140 27.72 -2.48 -3.49
N HIS A 141 26.60 -3.20 -3.56
CA HIS A 141 26.53 -4.58 -3.11
C HIS A 141 27.41 -5.50 -3.95
N SER A 142 27.56 -5.23 -5.25
CA SER A 142 28.55 -5.95 -6.07
C SER A 142 29.97 -5.90 -5.49
N TYR A 143 30.37 -4.75 -4.94
CA TYR A 143 31.67 -4.57 -4.29
C TYR A 143 31.69 -5.16 -2.88
N VAL A 144 30.68 -4.83 -2.05
CA VAL A 144 30.61 -5.25 -0.66
C VAL A 144 30.49 -6.76 -0.53
N ASN A 145 29.60 -7.40 -1.29
CA ASN A 145 29.39 -8.86 -1.26
C ASN A 145 30.64 -9.62 -1.72
N ALA A 146 31.42 -9.04 -2.64
CA ALA A 146 32.66 -9.66 -3.11
C ALA A 146 33.69 -9.80 -1.97
N TYR A 147 33.79 -8.81 -1.10
CA TYR A 147 34.68 -8.84 0.07
C TYR A 147 34.06 -9.58 1.26
N ALA A 148 32.79 -9.31 1.56
CA ALA A 148 32.12 -9.93 2.69
C ALA A 148 31.95 -11.43 2.49
N GLY A 149 31.79 -11.86 1.24
CA GLY A 149 31.70 -13.25 0.82
C GLY A 149 30.26 -13.79 0.76
N ASP A 150 29.24 -12.97 0.92
CA ASP A 150 27.84 -13.35 0.73
C ASP A 150 26.97 -12.08 0.62
N ILE A 151 25.66 -12.23 0.42
CA ILE A 151 24.72 -11.14 0.73
C ILE A 151 24.57 -11.01 2.25
N PHE A 152 24.30 -9.81 2.75
CA PHE A 152 23.82 -9.63 4.13
C PHE A 152 22.44 -10.28 4.24
N VAL A 153 22.16 -10.94 5.37
CA VAL A 153 20.87 -11.58 5.66
C VAL A 153 20.58 -11.43 7.16
N LEU A 154 19.70 -10.49 7.55
CA LEU A 154 19.44 -10.18 8.97
C LEU A 154 19.09 -11.39 9.85
N SER A 155 18.51 -12.45 9.26
CA SER A 155 18.09 -13.66 9.97
C SER A 155 19.10 -14.82 9.93
N ASP A 156 20.24 -14.68 9.23
CA ASP A 156 21.24 -15.75 9.09
C ASP A 156 22.33 -15.62 10.18
N GLU A 157 23.58 -15.52 9.74
CA GLU A 157 24.76 -15.56 10.57
C GLU A 157 25.15 -14.14 10.99
N ARG A 158 26.38 -13.89 11.45
CA ARG A 158 26.78 -12.53 11.93
C ARG A 158 28.08 -12.03 11.33
N ALA A 159 28.95 -12.91 10.86
CA ALA A 159 30.22 -12.58 10.23
C ALA A 159 30.00 -11.76 8.95
N VAL A 160 29.19 -12.21 7.99
CA VAL A 160 28.91 -11.45 6.76
C VAL A 160 28.26 -10.10 7.07
N GLU A 161 27.28 -10.07 7.98
CA GLU A 161 26.53 -8.87 8.34
C GLU A 161 27.44 -7.81 8.98
N ARG A 162 28.36 -8.26 9.85
CA ARG A 162 29.39 -7.38 10.43
C ARG A 162 30.38 -6.91 9.37
N ARG A 163 30.77 -7.77 8.42
CA ARG A 163 31.69 -7.43 7.32
C ARG A 163 31.12 -6.36 6.41
N HIS A 164 29.86 -6.50 5.98
CA HIS A 164 29.11 -5.47 5.25
C HIS A 164 29.15 -4.14 6.00
N PHE A 165 28.61 -4.15 7.21
CA PHE A 165 28.44 -2.93 7.98
C PHE A 165 29.76 -2.16 8.18
N VAL A 166 30.83 -2.85 8.61
CA VAL A 166 32.11 -2.19 8.87
C VAL A 166 32.75 -1.68 7.57
N LEU A 167 32.65 -2.43 6.47
CA LEU A 167 33.18 -2.02 5.17
C LEU A 167 32.49 -0.76 4.65
N GLU A 168 31.16 -0.75 4.66
CA GLU A 168 30.36 0.37 4.15
C GLU A 168 30.56 1.63 4.97
N LYS A 169 30.54 1.51 6.30
CA LYS A 169 30.78 2.66 7.19
C LYS A 169 32.21 3.17 7.09
N TYR A 170 33.17 2.29 6.82
CA TYR A 170 34.54 2.70 6.57
C TYR A 170 34.61 3.55 5.30
N ILE A 171 34.01 3.12 4.19
CA ILE A 171 33.93 3.89 2.94
C ILE A 171 33.22 5.23 3.16
N ASP A 172 32.06 5.24 3.85
CA ASP A 172 31.32 6.46 4.20
C ASP A 172 32.19 7.47 4.96
N SER A 173 33.09 6.99 5.84
CA SER A 173 33.98 7.85 6.63
C SER A 173 35.04 8.57 5.80
N LYS A 174 35.32 8.10 4.58
CA LYS A 174 36.36 8.62 3.69
C LYS A 174 35.83 9.53 2.58
N LEU A 175 34.52 9.76 2.49
CA LEU A 175 33.92 10.55 1.39
C LEU A 175 34.48 11.99 1.32
N PRO A 176 34.88 12.49 0.14
CA PRO A 176 35.39 13.84 -0.01
C PRO A 176 34.29 14.88 0.14
N GLY A 177 34.56 15.93 0.92
CA GLY A 177 33.76 17.16 0.94
C GLY A 177 32.30 16.97 1.39
N PHE A 178 31.97 15.84 2.01
CA PHE A 178 30.62 15.57 2.47
C PHE A 178 30.32 16.40 3.73
N ALA A 179 29.61 17.51 3.54
CA ALA A 179 28.99 18.27 4.61
C ALA A 179 27.49 17.96 4.60
N PHE A 180 26.99 17.38 5.69
CA PHE A 180 25.56 17.08 5.84
C PHE A 180 24.89 18.16 6.69
N ASP A 181 23.86 18.80 6.13
CA ASP A 181 22.94 19.63 6.89
C ASP A 181 21.59 18.93 7.01
N ARG A 182 21.13 18.70 8.25
CA ARG A 182 19.84 18.04 8.53
C ARG A 182 18.66 18.73 7.83
N ARG A 183 18.77 20.02 7.54
CA ARG A 183 17.75 20.83 6.86
C ARG A 183 17.63 20.52 5.36
N GLU A 184 18.55 19.74 4.80
CA GLU A 184 18.58 19.34 3.39
C GLU A 184 17.74 18.11 3.08
N LEU A 185 17.13 17.46 4.08
CA LEU A 185 16.27 16.30 3.86
C LEU A 185 14.85 16.60 4.32
N GLU A 186 13.87 16.28 3.47
CA GLU A 186 12.45 16.48 3.77
C GLU A 186 11.62 15.49 2.94
N PRO A 187 11.28 14.30 3.49
CA PRO A 187 10.45 13.35 2.77
C PRO A 187 9.00 13.86 2.63
N PRO A 188 8.31 13.60 1.52
CA PRO A 188 6.86 13.84 1.40
C PRO A 188 6.12 12.78 2.24
N ALA A 189 6.08 12.97 3.56
CA ALA A 189 5.73 11.93 4.53
C ALA A 189 4.35 11.28 4.28
N GLU A 190 3.37 12.03 3.80
CA GLU A 190 2.04 11.50 3.46
C GLU A 190 2.09 10.56 2.25
N PHE A 191 2.84 10.93 1.21
CA PHE A 191 3.05 10.08 0.05
C PHE A 191 3.78 8.79 0.44
N VAL A 192 4.86 8.89 1.23
CA VAL A 192 5.61 7.71 1.69
C VAL A 192 4.72 6.80 2.55
N ARG A 193 3.97 7.36 3.51
CA ARG A 193 2.98 6.63 4.32
C ARG A 193 1.96 5.92 3.43
N ASP A 194 1.38 6.64 2.47
CA ASP A 194 0.31 6.09 1.64
C ASP A 194 0.78 4.97 0.72
N LYS A 195 2.02 5.05 0.21
CA LYS A 195 2.54 4.08 -0.76
C LYS A 195 3.30 2.91 -0.14
N LEU A 196 3.98 3.11 0.98
CA LEU A 196 4.77 2.07 1.65
C LEU A 196 4.11 1.47 2.90
N ILE A 197 3.04 2.09 3.43
CA ILE A 197 2.32 1.58 4.60
C ILE A 197 0.86 1.28 4.26
N TYR A 198 0.10 2.28 3.83
CA TYR A 198 -1.36 2.13 3.67
C TYR A 198 -1.80 1.50 2.36
N ASP A 199 -0.90 1.33 1.40
CA ASP A 199 -1.18 0.58 0.19
C ASP A 199 -1.48 -0.89 0.52
N ILE A 200 -2.52 -1.44 -0.10
CA ILE A 200 -2.95 -2.82 0.15
C ILE A 200 -1.87 -3.83 -0.26
N ASN A 201 -1.10 -3.55 -1.31
CA ASN A 201 0.00 -4.40 -1.74
C ASN A 201 1.17 -4.30 -0.75
N ALA A 202 1.48 -3.10 -0.27
CA ALA A 202 2.52 -2.93 0.74
C ALA A 202 2.21 -3.71 2.03
N GLY A 203 0.99 -3.58 2.56
CA GLY A 203 0.55 -4.35 3.73
C GLY A 203 0.53 -5.88 3.49
N ARG A 204 0.15 -6.31 2.28
CA ARG A 204 0.18 -7.73 1.88
C ARG A 204 1.61 -8.27 1.83
N LEU A 205 2.55 -7.51 1.29
CA LEU A 205 3.96 -7.90 1.17
C LEU A 205 4.66 -7.90 2.53
N ALA A 206 4.40 -6.89 3.37
CA ALA A 206 4.88 -6.86 4.76
C ALA A 206 4.40 -8.09 5.55
N ARG A 207 3.15 -8.54 5.34
CA ARG A 207 2.61 -9.77 5.95
C ARG A 207 3.35 -11.02 5.48
N LYS A 208 3.70 -11.09 4.20
CA LYS A 208 4.48 -12.20 3.63
C LYS A 208 5.92 -12.23 4.15
N ALA A 209 6.52 -11.06 4.35
CA ALA A 209 7.90 -10.92 4.86
C ALA A 209 8.05 -11.32 6.33
N GLN A 210 6.96 -11.44 7.10
CA GLN A 210 6.92 -11.85 8.52
C GLN A 210 7.61 -10.91 9.54
N TYR A 211 8.52 -10.02 9.12
CA TYR A 211 9.30 -9.14 10.00
C TYR A 211 8.83 -7.67 10.06
N ALA A 212 7.73 -7.32 9.38
CA ALA A 212 7.09 -5.98 9.47
C ALA A 212 5.63 -6.03 9.96
N PRO A 213 5.33 -6.66 11.12
CA PRO A 213 3.97 -6.77 11.62
C PRO A 213 3.32 -5.40 11.90
N HIS A 214 4.12 -4.39 12.24
CA HIS A 214 3.63 -3.04 12.50
C HIS A 214 3.06 -2.38 11.24
N ILE A 215 3.68 -2.56 10.08
CA ILE A 215 3.17 -2.07 8.79
C ILE A 215 1.84 -2.72 8.44
N VAL A 216 1.77 -4.04 8.63
CA VAL A 216 0.54 -4.81 8.42
C VAL A 216 -0.59 -4.28 9.29
N ALA A 217 -0.31 -4.03 10.56
CA ALA A 217 -1.32 -3.60 11.50
C ALA A 217 -1.75 -2.13 11.27
N MET A 218 -0.82 -1.24 10.91
CA MET A 218 -1.13 0.13 10.49
C MET A 218 -2.07 0.15 9.30
N GLN A 219 -1.77 -0.66 8.28
CA GLN A 219 -2.58 -0.80 7.08
C GLN A 219 -3.97 -1.36 7.40
N ALA A 220 -4.04 -2.44 8.19
CA ALA A 220 -5.27 -3.13 8.50
C ALA A 220 -6.21 -2.29 9.38
N ALA A 221 -5.68 -1.61 10.41
CA ALA A 221 -6.44 -0.69 11.24
C ALA A 221 -7.09 0.42 10.39
N ARG A 222 -6.31 1.06 9.51
CA ARG A 222 -6.83 2.10 8.63
C ARG A 222 -7.84 1.59 7.62
N ALA A 223 -7.58 0.43 6.99
CA ALA A 223 -8.52 -0.18 6.07
C ALA A 223 -9.86 -0.51 6.76
N ALA A 224 -9.79 -0.97 8.02
CA ALA A 224 -10.98 -1.26 8.80
C ALA A 224 -11.78 0.02 9.11
N ILE A 225 -11.15 1.07 9.63
CA ILE A 225 -11.83 2.35 9.90
C ILE A 225 -12.47 2.93 8.63
N ARG A 226 -11.75 2.91 7.49
CA ARG A 226 -12.29 3.35 6.20
C ARG A 226 -13.49 2.53 5.74
N SER A 227 -13.50 1.23 6.00
CA SER A 227 -14.63 0.38 5.66
C SER A 227 -15.85 0.74 6.50
N ALA A 228 -15.69 0.92 7.82
CA ALA A 228 -16.76 1.40 8.69
C ALA A 228 -17.30 2.75 8.22
N ASN A 229 -16.43 3.71 7.89
CA ASN A 229 -16.82 5.02 7.37
C ASN A 229 -17.74 4.90 6.15
N ARG A 230 -17.35 4.11 5.14
CA ARG A 230 -18.17 3.90 3.93
C ARG A 230 -19.52 3.25 4.23
N ASP A 231 -19.54 2.28 5.14
CA ASP A 231 -20.79 1.60 5.49
C ASP A 231 -21.75 2.51 6.26
N ILE A 232 -21.22 3.37 7.13
CA ILE A 232 -21.98 4.40 7.85
C ILE A 232 -22.51 5.45 6.87
N ASP A 233 -21.66 6.00 5.99
CA ASP A 233 -22.08 7.01 4.99
C ASP A 233 -23.20 6.47 4.09
N LYS A 234 -23.12 5.19 3.69
CA LYS A 234 -24.18 4.55 2.91
C LYS A 234 -25.46 4.31 3.76
N LEU A 235 -25.35 3.98 5.04
CA LEU A 235 -26.51 3.92 5.95
C LEU A 235 -27.20 5.29 6.08
N GLU A 236 -26.43 6.37 6.20
CA GLU A 236 -26.96 7.74 6.26
C GLU A 236 -27.70 8.13 4.99
N LEU A 237 -27.13 7.78 3.83
CA LEU A 237 -27.74 8.02 2.53
C LEU A 237 -29.08 7.27 2.40
N ASP A 238 -29.08 5.97 2.72
CA ASP A 238 -30.27 5.12 2.66
C ASP A 238 -31.35 5.60 3.64
N SER A 239 -30.96 5.95 4.86
CA SER A 239 -31.87 6.47 5.90
C SER A 239 -32.47 7.83 5.52
N SER A 240 -31.66 8.70 4.90
CA SER A 240 -32.13 10.00 4.39
C SER A 240 -33.10 9.83 3.22
N GLY A 241 -32.89 8.84 2.36
CA GLY A 241 -33.84 8.44 1.32
C GLY A 241 -35.17 8.00 1.92
N ALA A 242 -35.14 7.08 2.87
CA ALA A 242 -36.33 6.57 3.54
C ALA A 242 -37.11 7.66 4.32
N LEU A 243 -36.39 8.62 4.93
CA LEU A 243 -37.00 9.75 5.61
C LEU A 243 -37.82 10.63 4.65
N LYS A 244 -37.36 10.81 3.41
CA LYS A 244 -38.10 11.56 2.38
C LYS A 244 -39.39 10.86 1.99
N GLU A 245 -39.37 9.52 1.87
CA GLU A 245 -40.56 8.72 1.59
C GLU A 245 -41.60 8.85 2.71
N VAL A 246 -41.19 8.69 3.96
CA VAL A 246 -42.08 8.83 5.13
C VAL A 246 -42.64 10.26 5.23
N ARG A 247 -41.84 11.27 4.88
CA ARG A 247 -42.31 12.66 4.85
C ARG A 247 -43.38 12.89 3.78
N ALA A 248 -43.26 12.24 2.61
CA ALA A 248 -44.27 12.30 1.56
C ALA A 248 -45.58 11.65 2.03
N GLU A 249 -45.53 10.50 2.70
CA GLU A 249 -46.70 9.84 3.30
C GLU A 249 -47.37 10.71 4.36
N GLN A 250 -46.56 11.34 5.23
CA GLN A 250 -47.07 12.27 6.23
C GLN A 250 -47.84 13.42 5.58
N LEU A 251 -47.27 14.04 4.54
CA LEU A 251 -47.89 15.14 3.82
C LEU A 251 -49.18 14.70 3.11
N GLN A 252 -49.21 13.48 2.58
CA GLN A 252 -50.42 12.90 1.97
C GLN A 252 -51.54 12.73 3.01
N ALA A 253 -51.23 12.21 4.20
CA ALA A 253 -52.21 12.06 5.28
C ALA A 253 -52.71 13.41 5.80
N GLU A 254 -51.82 14.39 5.99
CA GLU A 254 -52.16 15.78 6.36
C GLU A 254 -53.12 16.40 5.33
N THR A 255 -52.84 16.22 4.04
CA THR A 255 -53.69 16.69 2.94
C THR A 255 -55.05 16.00 2.95
N GLY A 256 -55.10 14.68 3.16
CA GLY A 256 -56.34 13.92 3.26
C GLY A 256 -57.23 14.38 4.42
N ILE A 257 -56.65 14.63 5.60
CA ILE A 257 -57.37 15.19 6.76
C ILE A 257 -57.93 16.59 6.42
N ALA A 258 -57.10 17.46 5.84
CA ALA A 258 -57.52 18.82 5.49
C ALA A 258 -58.69 18.85 4.49
N GLN A 259 -58.75 17.87 3.58
CA GLN A 259 -59.84 17.73 2.60
C GLN A 259 -61.11 17.11 3.19
N ASP A 260 -60.98 16.08 4.03
CA ASP A 260 -62.12 15.30 4.51
C ASP A 260 -62.80 15.90 5.74
N GLN A 261 -62.06 16.63 6.58
CA GLN A 261 -62.59 17.21 7.81
C GLN A 261 -63.73 18.22 7.54
N PRO A 262 -63.61 19.16 6.58
CA PRO A 262 -64.73 20.05 6.21
C PRO A 262 -65.90 19.30 5.58
N GLN A 263 -65.62 18.24 4.80
CA GLN A 263 -66.67 17.41 4.18
C GLN A 263 -67.48 16.65 5.22
N LEU A 264 -66.83 16.12 6.27
CA LEU A 264 -67.51 15.47 7.39
C LEU A 264 -68.42 16.46 8.11
N ALA A 265 -67.92 17.66 8.43
CA ALA A 265 -68.73 18.68 9.11
C ALA A 265 -69.99 19.05 8.29
N LEU A 266 -69.84 19.20 6.96
CA LEU A 266 -70.97 19.45 6.07
C LEU A 266 -71.95 18.26 6.01
N ALA A 267 -71.43 17.03 5.96
CA ALA A 267 -72.25 15.81 5.93
C ALA A 267 -73.01 15.61 7.25
N GLU A 268 -72.38 15.89 8.40
CA GLU A 268 -73.03 15.85 9.71
C GLU A 268 -74.13 16.90 9.84
N ALA A 269 -73.91 18.13 9.34
CA ALA A 269 -74.96 19.16 9.29
C ALA A 269 -76.13 18.75 8.38
N SER A 270 -75.83 18.15 7.22
CA SER A 270 -76.84 17.63 6.29
C SER A 270 -77.63 16.47 6.90
N LEU A 271 -76.96 15.59 7.63
CA LEU A 271 -77.58 14.48 8.34
C LEU A 271 -78.54 14.99 9.42
N ARG A 272 -78.13 15.93 10.26
CA ARG A 272 -79.01 16.54 11.28
C ARG A 272 -80.28 17.11 10.65
N THR A 273 -80.12 17.86 9.56
CA THR A 273 -81.26 18.41 8.80
C THR A 273 -82.19 17.30 8.28
N SER A 274 -81.63 16.19 7.80
CA SER A 274 -82.42 15.04 7.32
C SER A 274 -83.13 14.31 8.46
N GLU A 275 -82.49 14.18 9.62
CA GLU A 275 -83.08 13.57 10.82
C GLU A 275 -84.23 14.42 11.36
N ASP A 276 -84.09 15.74 11.37
CA ASP A 276 -85.16 16.68 11.74
C ASP A 276 -86.36 16.54 10.78
N ARG A 277 -86.11 16.48 9.46
CA ARG A 277 -87.16 16.24 8.47
C ARG A 277 -87.82 14.88 8.65
N LEU A 278 -87.05 13.83 8.90
CA LEU A 278 -87.57 12.49 9.12
C LEU A 278 -88.48 12.45 10.36
N ALA A 279 -88.08 13.10 11.45
CA ALA A 279 -88.90 13.23 12.66
C ALA A 279 -90.22 13.96 12.38
N GLN A 280 -90.16 15.05 11.59
CA GLN A 280 -91.37 15.75 11.16
C GLN A 280 -92.27 14.86 10.30
N ARG A 281 -91.70 14.11 9.33
CA ARG A 281 -92.46 13.18 8.47
C ARG A 281 -93.10 12.04 9.25
N GLN A 282 -92.42 11.54 10.28
CA GLN A 282 -92.98 10.54 11.18
C GLN A 282 -94.21 11.10 11.89
N ASN A 283 -94.11 12.32 12.42
CA ASN A 283 -95.22 12.99 13.10
C ASN A 283 -96.41 13.24 12.14
N ASP A 284 -96.15 13.70 10.91
CA ASP A 284 -97.17 13.87 9.86
C ASP A 284 -97.87 12.53 9.53
N PHE A 285 -97.10 11.43 9.44
CA PHE A 285 -97.62 10.09 9.19
C PHE A 285 -98.46 9.57 10.36
N ASP A 286 -98.01 9.74 11.60
CA ASP A 286 -98.72 9.30 12.81
C ASP A 286 -100.08 10.02 12.94
N GLN A 287 -100.12 11.32 12.62
CA GLN A 287 -101.37 12.09 12.54
C GLN A 287 -102.31 11.56 11.45
N ALA A 288 -101.79 11.28 10.25
CA ALA A 288 -102.58 10.73 9.16
C ALA A 288 -103.12 9.32 9.48
N SER A 289 -102.32 8.49 10.16
CA SER A 289 -102.73 7.16 10.62
C SER A 289 -103.84 7.24 11.66
N THR A 290 -103.72 8.15 12.64
CA THR A 290 -104.75 8.41 13.64
C THR A 290 -106.07 8.87 13.00
N ALA A 291 -106.00 9.74 11.98
CA ALA A 291 -107.17 10.20 11.22
C ALA A 291 -107.83 9.06 10.42
N LEU A 292 -107.03 8.20 9.78
CA LEU A 292 -107.53 7.01 9.07
C LEU A 292 -108.20 5.99 10.01
N GLN A 293 -107.60 5.74 11.18
CA GLN A 293 -108.18 4.87 12.22
C GLN A 293 -109.53 5.42 12.69
N SER A 294 -109.60 6.72 12.97
CA SER A 294 -110.84 7.40 13.38
C SER A 294 -111.92 7.33 12.30
N ALA A 295 -111.57 7.57 11.02
CA ALA A 295 -112.50 7.45 9.89
C ALA A 295 -112.96 6.01 9.65
N THR A 296 -112.08 5.02 9.88
CA THR A 296 -112.40 3.59 9.76
C THR A 296 -113.31 3.13 10.90
N ALA A 297 -113.08 3.59 12.13
CA ALA A 297 -113.96 3.33 13.26
C ALA A 297 -115.37 3.89 13.00
N ALA A 298 -115.47 5.13 12.50
CA ALA A 298 -116.76 5.74 12.11
C ALA A 298 -117.49 5.00 10.98
N PHE A 299 -116.74 4.36 10.07
CA PHE A 299 -117.30 3.57 8.97
C PHE A 299 -118.00 2.27 9.45
N ASN A 300 -117.59 1.71 10.57
CA ASN A 300 -118.04 0.38 11.04
C ASN A 300 -119.33 0.40 11.89
N VAL A 301 -119.95 1.55 12.16
CA VAL A 301 -121.02 1.68 13.17
C VAL A 301 -122.45 1.43 12.68
N GLU A 302 -122.79 1.58 11.37
CA GLU A 302 -123.95 1.00 10.63
C GLU A 302 -124.17 1.78 9.31
N ALA A 303 -124.69 1.12 8.26
CA ALA A 303 -124.95 1.61 6.87
C ALA A 303 -124.28 2.97 6.50
N PRO A 304 -122.99 2.99 6.15
CA PRO A 304 -122.23 4.23 6.05
C PRO A 304 -122.79 5.16 4.98
N SER A 305 -122.96 6.44 5.33
CA SER A 305 -123.35 7.50 4.40
C SER A 305 -122.26 7.71 3.34
N ALA A 306 -122.62 8.29 2.19
CA ALA A 306 -121.65 8.63 1.15
C ALA A 306 -120.53 9.55 1.66
N ALA A 307 -120.83 10.40 2.64
CA ALA A 307 -119.86 11.29 3.29
C ALA A 307 -118.80 10.52 4.11
N VAL A 308 -119.20 9.48 4.85
CA VAL A 308 -118.27 8.65 5.64
C VAL A 308 -117.36 7.81 4.72
N ARG A 309 -117.90 7.31 3.59
CA ARG A 309 -117.10 6.67 2.53
C ARG A 309 -116.03 7.61 1.95
N ALA A 310 -116.42 8.84 1.61
CA ALA A 310 -115.50 9.85 1.06
C ALA A 310 -114.42 10.25 2.07
N LEU A 311 -114.78 10.43 3.35
CA LEU A 311 -113.84 10.77 4.43
C LEU A 311 -112.80 9.67 4.64
N ARG A 312 -113.23 8.39 4.70
CA ARG A 312 -112.32 7.26 4.83
C ARG A 312 -111.37 7.15 3.63
N PHE A 313 -111.88 7.32 2.41
CA PHE A 313 -111.04 7.30 1.20
C PHE A 313 -110.01 8.45 1.21
N ALA A 314 -110.42 9.68 1.56
CA ALA A 314 -109.51 10.82 1.67
C ALA A 314 -108.43 10.59 2.75
N ALA A 315 -108.81 10.05 3.92
CA ALA A 315 -107.86 9.70 4.98
C ALA A 315 -106.88 8.59 4.55
N GLN A 316 -107.34 7.60 3.77
CA GLN A 316 -106.49 6.54 3.22
C GLN A 316 -105.47 7.09 2.22
N VAL A 317 -105.92 7.92 1.27
CA VAL A 317 -105.03 8.57 0.29
C VAL A 317 -103.99 9.44 0.98
N GLN A 318 -104.39 10.19 2.02
CA GLN A 318 -103.47 11.02 2.79
C GLN A 318 -102.49 10.17 3.60
N HIS A 319 -102.94 9.09 4.23
CA HIS A 319 -102.07 8.12 4.91
C HIS A 319 -101.02 7.53 3.95
N ASP A 320 -101.44 7.03 2.79
CA ASP A 320 -100.54 6.40 1.82
C ASP A 320 -99.54 7.40 1.23
N ALA A 321 -99.97 8.65 1.01
CA ALA A 321 -99.10 9.73 0.58
C ALA A 321 -98.04 10.07 1.65
N GLN A 322 -98.40 10.09 2.94
CA GLN A 322 -97.44 10.33 4.02
C GLN A 322 -96.51 9.14 4.24
N LEU A 323 -97.01 7.90 4.11
CA LEU A 323 -96.18 6.69 4.19
C LEU A 323 -95.10 6.69 3.10
N LYS A 324 -95.46 7.05 1.86
CA LYS A 324 -94.50 7.17 0.77
C LYS A 324 -93.42 8.22 1.07
N ARG A 325 -93.81 9.41 1.53
CA ARG A 325 -92.88 10.48 1.90
C ARG A 325 -91.97 10.11 3.07
N LEU A 326 -92.51 9.39 4.06
CA LEU A 326 -91.74 8.87 5.19
C LEU A 326 -90.68 7.89 4.71
N ASN A 327 -91.06 6.92 3.86
CA ASN A 327 -90.11 5.95 3.29
C ASN A 327 -89.02 6.62 2.44
N GLU A 328 -89.37 7.63 1.63
CA GLU A 328 -88.41 8.42 0.86
C GLU A 328 -87.42 9.17 1.78
N GLU A 329 -87.91 9.85 2.83
CA GLU A 329 -87.05 10.56 3.79
C GLU A 329 -86.20 9.60 4.63
N GLN A 330 -86.71 8.41 4.97
CA GLN A 330 -85.93 7.35 5.60
C GLN A 330 -84.76 6.91 4.71
N GLY A 331 -84.99 6.73 3.41
CA GLY A 331 -83.94 6.41 2.43
C GLY A 331 -82.87 7.52 2.33
N LEU A 332 -83.29 8.77 2.26
CA LEU A 332 -82.38 9.94 2.21
C LEU A 332 -81.55 10.07 3.49
N THR A 333 -82.19 9.89 4.66
CA THR A 333 -81.52 9.93 5.97
C THR A 333 -80.53 8.77 6.11
N GLY A 334 -80.90 7.57 5.64
CA GLY A 334 -80.01 6.41 5.58
C GLY A 334 -78.76 6.66 4.72
N ALA A 335 -78.94 7.26 3.54
CA ALA A 335 -77.82 7.64 2.68
C ALA A 335 -76.91 8.72 3.31
N ALA A 336 -77.50 9.70 4.00
CA ALA A 336 -76.75 10.73 4.73
C ALA A 336 -75.91 10.12 5.88
N ARG A 337 -76.48 9.18 6.65
CA ARG A 337 -75.76 8.42 7.69
C ARG A 337 -74.59 7.63 7.11
N ALA A 338 -74.84 6.88 6.02
CA ALA A 338 -73.80 6.12 5.36
C ALA A 338 -72.62 7.00 4.89
N LYS A 339 -72.92 8.21 4.36
CA LYS A 339 -71.89 9.17 3.95
C LYS A 339 -71.05 9.66 5.13
N VAL A 340 -71.68 9.97 6.27
CA VAL A 340 -70.97 10.36 7.50
C VAL A 340 -70.04 9.25 7.97
N GLU A 341 -70.52 8.00 8.01
CA GLU A 341 -69.71 6.86 8.46
C GLU A 341 -68.52 6.58 7.52
N VAL A 342 -68.69 6.68 6.20
CA VAL A 342 -67.58 6.58 5.24
C VAL A 342 -66.53 7.66 5.48
N LEU A 343 -66.95 8.91 5.68
CA LEU A 343 -66.04 10.03 5.95
C LEU A 343 -65.31 9.87 7.28
N ARG A 344 -66.00 9.41 8.33
CA ARG A 344 -65.39 9.10 9.63
C ARG A 344 -64.34 8.00 9.53
N ALA A 345 -64.66 6.89 8.85
CA ALA A 345 -63.73 5.79 8.63
C ALA A 345 -62.49 6.24 7.84
N ARG A 346 -62.68 7.08 6.81
CA ARG A 346 -61.57 7.64 6.02
C ARG A 346 -60.68 8.59 6.83
N LEU A 347 -61.28 9.48 7.63
CA LEU A 347 -60.53 10.34 8.56
C LEU A 347 -59.78 9.57 9.63
N ALA A 348 -60.38 8.50 10.18
CA ALA A 348 -59.70 7.62 11.13
C ALA A 348 -58.47 6.97 10.48
N LYS A 349 -58.59 6.49 9.23
CA LYS A 349 -57.47 5.96 8.45
C LYS A 349 -56.38 7.00 8.23
N TRP A 350 -56.71 8.23 7.84
CA TRP A 350 -55.70 9.27 7.66
C TRP A 350 -54.97 9.63 8.96
N ARG A 351 -55.70 9.70 10.08
CA ARG A 351 -55.10 9.97 11.40
C ARG A 351 -54.16 8.86 11.85
N ASP A 352 -54.54 7.59 11.62
CA ASP A 352 -53.70 6.43 11.90
C ASP A 352 -52.42 6.44 11.04
N GLN A 353 -52.55 6.73 9.74
CA GLN A 353 -51.40 6.89 8.85
C GLN A 353 -50.49 8.04 9.28
N LEU A 354 -51.04 9.18 9.71
CA LEU A 354 -50.27 10.32 10.20
C LEU A 354 -49.49 9.96 11.48
N ALA A 355 -50.14 9.31 12.45
CA ALA A 355 -49.50 8.87 13.69
C ALA A 355 -48.37 7.86 13.42
N THR A 356 -48.62 6.91 12.52
CA THR A 356 -47.63 5.92 12.09
C THR A 356 -46.44 6.59 11.39
N ALA A 357 -46.69 7.48 10.43
CA ALA A 357 -45.64 8.22 9.72
C ALA A 357 -44.81 9.09 10.68
N ALA A 358 -45.44 9.75 11.66
CA ALA A 358 -44.74 10.55 12.66
C ALA A 358 -43.80 9.70 13.55
N SER A 359 -44.26 8.54 14.00
CA SER A 359 -43.46 7.58 14.77
C SER A 359 -42.27 7.06 13.95
N ILE A 360 -42.50 6.61 12.71
CA ILE A 360 -41.43 6.15 11.80
C ILE A 360 -40.41 7.27 11.57
N ARG A 361 -40.87 8.50 11.34
CA ARG A 361 -40.02 9.67 11.13
C ARG A 361 -39.11 9.91 12.33
N GLN A 362 -39.65 9.84 13.55
CA GLN A 362 -38.85 10.01 14.77
C GLN A 362 -37.76 8.93 14.88
N THR A 363 -38.12 7.65 14.71
CA THR A 363 -37.14 6.56 14.75
C THR A 363 -36.06 6.69 13.67
N MET A 364 -36.42 7.15 12.46
CA MET A 364 -35.44 7.45 11.41
C MET A 364 -34.52 8.62 11.76
N GLN A 365 -35.04 9.66 12.39
CA GLN A 365 -34.22 10.79 12.86
C GLN A 365 -33.23 10.35 13.95
N GLU A 366 -33.64 9.46 14.85
CA GLU A 366 -32.76 8.87 15.87
C GLU A 366 -31.67 7.97 15.24
N LEU A 367 -32.03 7.19 14.22
CA LEU A 367 -31.09 6.39 13.43
C LEU A 367 -30.06 7.28 12.74
N ILE A 368 -30.50 8.34 12.04
CA ILE A 368 -29.63 9.31 11.36
C ILE A 368 -28.70 10.01 12.35
N ALA A 369 -29.24 10.47 13.49
CA ALA A 369 -28.42 11.11 14.52
C ALA A 369 -27.35 10.15 15.08
N GLY A 370 -27.72 8.89 15.29
CA GLY A 370 -26.80 7.84 15.71
C GLY A 370 -25.71 7.55 14.68
N SER A 371 -26.08 7.42 13.39
CA SER A 371 -25.11 7.21 12.32
C SER A 371 -24.20 8.42 12.09
N SER A 372 -24.71 9.65 12.24
CA SER A 372 -23.90 10.88 12.10
C SER A 372 -22.89 11.05 13.21
N PHE A 373 -23.24 10.69 14.44
CA PHE A 373 -22.27 10.58 15.52
C PHE A 373 -21.16 9.56 15.19
N LEU A 374 -21.54 8.37 14.72
CA LEU A 374 -20.57 7.33 14.33
C LEU A 374 -19.71 7.77 13.13
N SER A 375 -20.28 8.43 12.13
CA SER A 375 -19.58 8.94 10.94
C SER A 375 -18.55 9.99 11.33
N GLY A 376 -18.95 10.98 12.14
CA GLY A 376 -18.05 12.01 12.66
C GLY A 376 -16.90 11.40 13.46
N TYR A 377 -17.19 10.42 14.33
CA TYR A 377 -16.17 9.72 15.09
C TYR A 377 -15.19 8.93 14.20
N MET A 378 -15.70 8.16 13.24
CA MET A 378 -14.87 7.31 12.39
C MET A 378 -14.03 8.13 11.40
N LYS A 379 -14.53 9.27 10.90
CA LYS A 379 -13.75 10.23 10.10
C LYS A 379 -12.63 10.86 10.91
N ASN A 380 -12.95 11.25 12.13
CA ASN A 380 -11.97 11.79 13.07
C ASN A 380 -10.88 10.76 13.43
N TRP A 381 -11.26 9.51 13.62
CA TRP A 381 -10.31 8.43 13.89
C TRP A 381 -9.44 8.12 12.67
N GLU A 382 -10.02 8.12 11.46
CA GLU A 382 -9.27 7.99 10.22
C GLU A 382 -8.19 9.08 10.09
N GLU A 383 -8.55 10.34 10.37
CA GLU A 383 -7.60 11.45 10.40
C GLU A 383 -6.49 11.21 11.44
N GLY A 384 -6.83 10.71 12.63
CA GLY A 384 -5.85 10.36 13.65
C GLY A 384 -4.87 9.28 13.22
N LEU A 385 -5.35 8.25 12.51
CA LEU A 385 -4.49 7.25 11.91
C LEU A 385 -3.57 7.89 10.86
N ASP A 386 -4.12 8.73 9.98
CA ASP A 386 -3.34 9.44 8.95
C ASP A 386 -2.23 10.31 9.58
N VAL A 387 -2.53 11.04 10.65
CA VAL A 387 -1.53 11.81 11.42
C VAL A 387 -0.48 10.89 12.02
N ALA A 388 -0.88 9.81 12.71
CA ALA A 388 0.04 8.86 13.33
C ALA A 388 0.97 8.19 12.30
N GLY A 389 0.43 7.82 11.13
CA GLY A 389 1.20 7.26 10.03
C GLY A 389 2.16 8.26 9.38
N ARG A 390 1.78 9.54 9.26
CA ARG A 390 2.69 10.59 8.78
C ARG A 390 3.83 10.80 9.77
N GLU A 391 3.50 10.84 11.05
CA GLU A 391 4.48 11.00 12.13
C GLU A 391 5.38 9.78 12.30
N TYR A 392 4.93 8.59 11.89
CA TYR A 392 5.77 7.40 11.80
C TYR A 392 6.88 7.59 10.77
N ILE A 393 6.56 8.10 9.59
CA ILE A 393 7.56 8.43 8.56
C ILE A 393 8.52 9.52 9.05
N ASN A 394 8.00 10.57 9.70
CA ASN A 394 8.83 11.61 10.31
C ASN A 394 9.74 11.04 11.43
N THR A 395 9.30 10.00 12.12
CA THR A 395 10.10 9.30 13.13
C THR A 395 11.23 8.53 12.48
N SER A 396 10.95 7.75 11.42
CA SER A 396 12.02 7.10 10.65
C SER A 396 13.03 8.12 10.15
N HIS A 397 12.53 9.23 9.60
CA HIS A 397 13.37 10.33 9.15
C HIS A 397 14.27 10.89 10.26
N ARG A 398 13.74 11.13 11.48
CA ARG A 398 14.56 11.57 12.64
C ARG A 398 15.61 10.55 13.05
N VAL A 399 15.27 9.25 13.00
CA VAL A 399 16.23 8.18 13.27
C VAL A 399 17.39 8.25 12.28
N VAL A 400 17.09 8.32 10.99
CA VAL A 400 18.06 8.43 9.90
C VAL A 400 18.95 9.65 10.06
N LEU A 401 18.37 10.83 10.37
CA LEU A 401 19.13 12.03 10.68
C LEU A 401 20.09 11.81 11.85
N GLY A 402 19.62 11.11 12.89
CA GLY A 402 20.41 10.75 14.04
C GLY A 402 21.55 9.76 13.76
N THR A 403 21.36 8.87 12.80
CA THR A 403 22.41 7.96 12.31
C THR A 403 23.47 8.73 11.53
N LEU A 404 23.08 9.75 10.75
CA LEU A 404 23.99 10.58 9.98
C LEU A 404 24.84 11.52 10.85
N ASP A 405 24.29 12.02 11.96
CA ASP A 405 24.96 12.98 12.86
C ASP A 405 25.42 12.38 14.21
N HIS A 406 25.18 11.08 14.43
CA HIS A 406 25.54 10.33 15.64
C HIS A 406 24.78 10.77 16.92
N GLN A 407 23.58 11.36 16.82
CA GLN A 407 22.85 11.94 17.97
C GLN A 407 21.58 11.19 18.41
N SER A 408 21.04 10.25 17.61
CA SER A 408 19.77 9.59 17.94
C SER A 408 19.88 8.08 18.04
N SER A 409 19.01 7.49 18.86
CA SER A 409 18.84 6.05 18.99
C SER A 409 17.48 5.63 18.44
N PHE A 410 17.47 4.71 17.47
CA PHE A 410 16.27 4.11 16.87
C PHE A 410 15.15 3.83 17.88
N VAL A 411 15.46 3.07 18.93
CA VAL A 411 14.48 2.62 19.93
C VAL A 411 13.79 3.80 20.64
N ARG A 412 14.56 4.83 20.99
CA ARG A 412 14.02 6.03 21.68
C ARG A 412 13.05 6.80 20.81
N GLU A 413 13.37 6.99 19.53
CA GLU A 413 12.50 7.73 18.61
C GLU A 413 11.17 7.01 18.38
N TYR A 414 11.18 5.69 18.16
CA TYR A 414 9.95 4.90 18.02
C TYR A 414 9.16 4.77 19.34
N GLN A 415 9.83 4.72 20.49
CA GLN A 415 9.16 4.81 21.79
C GLN A 415 8.46 6.17 21.98
N ASN A 416 9.10 7.26 21.57
CA ASN A 416 8.51 8.60 21.63
C ASN A 416 7.32 8.71 20.68
N TRP A 417 7.44 8.20 19.45
CA TRP A 417 6.33 8.12 18.52
C TRP A 417 5.17 7.32 19.09
N TYR A 418 5.42 6.13 19.66
CA TYR A 418 4.38 5.30 20.23
C TYR A 418 3.68 5.97 21.42
N LYS A 419 4.42 6.70 22.26
CA LYS A 419 3.84 7.48 23.37
C LYS A 419 2.92 8.60 22.87
N CYS A 420 3.32 9.32 21.83
CA CYS A 420 2.56 10.47 21.33
C CYS A 420 1.40 10.08 20.40
N TYR A 421 1.60 9.06 19.56
CA TYR A 421 0.72 8.73 18.44
C TYR A 421 0.19 7.29 18.47
N GLY A 422 0.74 6.42 19.31
CA GLY A 422 0.30 5.03 19.43
C GLY A 422 -1.16 4.91 19.89
N SER A 423 -1.68 5.92 20.59
CA SER A 423 -3.10 6.00 20.98
C SER A 423 -4.05 5.98 19.79
N ALA A 424 -3.64 6.45 18.60
CA ALA A 424 -4.46 6.36 17.39
C ALA A 424 -4.76 4.91 16.97
N PHE A 425 -3.91 3.96 17.36
CA PHE A 425 -4.09 2.51 17.16
C PHE A 425 -4.74 1.83 18.36
N THR A 426 -5.24 2.62 19.31
CA THR A 426 -6.14 2.17 20.36
C THR A 426 -7.53 2.75 20.08
N PRO A 427 -8.60 2.25 20.71
CA PRO A 427 -9.94 2.83 20.55
C PRO A 427 -10.10 4.16 21.32
N VAL A 428 -9.09 5.03 21.22
CA VAL A 428 -9.03 6.36 21.83
C VAL A 428 -8.61 7.36 20.74
N PRO A 429 -9.43 8.38 20.42
CA PRO A 429 -9.10 9.35 19.38
C PRO A 429 -7.82 10.16 19.69
N TYR A 430 -7.11 10.54 18.62
CA TYR A 430 -5.77 11.15 18.68
C TYR A 430 -5.73 12.57 19.27
N GLN A 431 -6.82 13.35 19.21
CA GLN A 431 -6.88 14.72 19.74
C GLN A 431 -6.72 14.81 21.26
N PHE A 432 -6.72 13.66 21.94
CA PHE A 432 -6.53 13.54 23.38
C PHE A 432 -5.11 13.13 23.77
N GLY A 433 -4.13 13.23 22.85
CA GLY A 433 -2.73 12.84 23.05
C GLY A 433 -2.04 13.45 24.29
N ASP A 434 -2.49 14.62 24.75
CA ASP A 434 -1.97 15.24 25.98
C ASP A 434 -2.83 14.97 27.24
N ALA A 435 -4.03 14.39 27.10
CA ALA A 435 -4.98 14.15 28.18
C ALA A 435 -5.51 12.71 28.18
N VAL A 436 -4.68 11.78 28.65
CA VAL A 436 -4.97 10.34 28.87
C VAL A 436 -6.30 10.09 29.64
N CYS A 437 -6.83 11.08 30.36
CA CYS A 437 -8.08 10.97 31.13
C CYS A 437 -9.36 11.31 30.35
N GLU A 438 -9.31 12.06 29.23
CA GLU A 438 -10.51 12.37 28.44
C GLU A 438 -10.85 11.27 27.44
N GLY A 439 -9.83 10.58 26.90
CA GLY A 439 -10.00 9.46 25.98
C GLY A 439 -10.76 8.26 26.55
N LYS A 440 -10.60 7.95 27.85
CA LYS A 440 -11.41 6.93 28.53
C LYS A 440 -12.88 7.32 28.61
N ARG A 441 -13.18 8.59 28.90
CA ARG A 441 -14.56 9.10 28.99
C ARG A 441 -15.22 9.05 27.61
N PHE A 442 -14.48 9.37 26.55
CA PHE A 442 -14.94 9.30 25.18
C PHE A 442 -15.16 7.85 24.70
N TYR A 443 -14.27 6.90 25.00
CA TYR A 443 -14.51 5.48 24.68
C TYR A 443 -15.70 4.91 25.46
N ILE A 444 -15.87 5.34 26.72
CA ILE A 444 -17.07 5.03 27.50
C ILE A 444 -18.31 5.61 26.83
N GLU A 445 -18.24 6.83 26.28
CA GLU A 445 -19.33 7.45 25.53
C GLU A 445 -19.62 6.73 24.21
N LEU A 446 -18.59 6.34 23.44
CA LEU A 446 -18.74 5.52 22.24
C LEU A 446 -19.38 4.17 22.59
N LYS A 447 -18.84 3.47 23.59
CA LYS A 447 -19.39 2.19 24.05
C LYS A 447 -20.82 2.36 24.52
N SER A 448 -21.10 3.42 25.29
CA SER A 448 -22.44 3.76 25.74
C SER A 448 -23.36 4.05 24.56
N LYS A 449 -22.97 4.85 23.56
CA LYS A 449 -23.78 5.08 22.34
C LYS A 449 -23.96 3.82 21.50
N LEU A 450 -22.94 2.95 21.46
CA LEU A 450 -23.02 1.63 20.87
C LEU A 450 -23.92 0.67 21.68
N GLU A 451 -24.26 0.95 22.93
CA GLU A 451 -25.10 0.09 23.79
C GLU A 451 -26.49 0.71 24.06
N GLU A 452 -26.64 2.03 24.03
CA GLU A 452 -27.79 2.81 24.51
C GLU A 452 -28.86 3.04 23.44
N GLN A 453 -28.52 3.00 22.15
CA GLN A 453 -29.54 3.10 21.09
C GLN A 453 -30.27 1.76 20.91
N VAL A 454 -31.35 1.58 21.67
CA VAL A 454 -32.43 0.64 21.38
C VAL A 454 -33.20 1.23 20.20
N LEU A 455 -32.88 0.81 18.97
CA LEU A 455 -33.72 1.14 17.83
C LEU A 455 -35.09 0.47 18.05
N HIS A 456 -36.12 1.29 18.25
CA HIS A 456 -37.49 0.80 18.13
C HIS A 456 -37.65 0.14 16.76
N ALA A 457 -38.36 -0.99 16.72
CA ALA A 457 -38.51 -1.75 15.48
C ALA A 457 -39.15 -0.87 14.40
N LEU A 458 -38.37 -0.49 13.38
CA LEU A 458 -38.92 0.11 12.18
C LEU A 458 -39.88 -0.89 11.52
N PRO A 459 -40.91 -0.42 10.78
CA PRO A 459 -41.78 -1.30 10.02
C PRO A 459 -40.99 -2.24 9.10
N PRO A 460 -41.53 -3.42 8.72
CA PRO A 460 -40.82 -4.44 7.95
C PRO A 460 -40.10 -3.91 6.70
N ARG A 461 -40.69 -2.94 6.00
CA ARG A 461 -40.09 -2.31 4.81
C ARG A 461 -38.76 -1.59 5.07
N PHE A 462 -38.51 -1.12 6.29
CA PHE A 462 -37.27 -0.44 6.70
C PHE A 462 -36.43 -1.27 7.69
N ALA A 463 -36.82 -2.53 7.97
CA ALA A 463 -36.08 -3.40 8.88
C ALA A 463 -34.61 -3.60 8.46
N HIS A 464 -34.33 -3.54 7.15
CA HIS A 464 -32.98 -3.63 6.59
C HIS A 464 -32.05 -2.50 7.07
N LEU A 465 -32.56 -1.28 7.35
CA LEU A 465 -31.76 -0.16 7.85
C LEU A 465 -31.30 -0.39 9.30
N VAL A 466 -32.21 -0.86 10.15
CA VAL A 466 -31.92 -1.24 11.54
C VAL A 466 -30.94 -2.39 11.58
N GLN A 467 -31.18 -3.43 10.77
CA GLN A 467 -30.31 -4.60 10.69
C GLN A 467 -28.89 -4.20 10.26
N ARG A 468 -28.77 -3.32 9.26
CA ARG A 468 -27.48 -2.82 8.79
C ARG A 468 -26.75 -1.99 9.86
N TYR A 469 -27.45 -1.15 10.60
CA TYR A 469 -26.87 -0.42 11.73
C TYR A 469 -26.34 -1.39 12.81
N ILE A 470 -27.10 -2.44 13.13
CA ILE A 470 -26.66 -3.50 14.07
C ILE A 470 -25.41 -4.22 13.54
N GLU A 471 -25.38 -4.55 12.25
CA GLU A 471 -24.23 -5.18 11.59
C GLU A 471 -22.99 -4.31 11.64
N ILE A 472 -23.11 -3.01 11.34
CA ILE A 472 -22.02 -2.04 11.45
C ILE A 472 -21.49 -1.98 12.88
N LYS A 473 -22.37 -1.93 13.88
CA LYS A 473 -21.96 -1.90 15.30
C LYS A 473 -21.23 -3.17 15.72
N LYS A 474 -21.74 -4.33 15.32
CA LYS A 474 -21.09 -5.62 15.57
C LYS A 474 -19.72 -5.67 14.89
N TRP A 475 -19.65 -5.24 13.63
CA TRP A 475 -18.44 -5.21 12.85
C TRP A 475 -17.38 -4.29 13.45
N ILE A 476 -17.74 -3.08 13.90
CA ILE A 476 -16.83 -2.18 14.64
C ILE A 476 -16.33 -2.87 15.92
N ARG A 477 -17.21 -3.52 16.68
CA ARG A 477 -16.82 -4.18 17.93
C ARG A 477 -15.87 -5.35 17.72
N GLU A 478 -16.07 -6.13 16.67
CA GLU A 478 -15.31 -7.37 16.43
C GLU A 478 -14.08 -7.12 15.56
N LYS A 479 -14.27 -6.54 14.37
CA LYS A 479 -13.22 -6.41 13.36
C LYS A 479 -12.28 -5.24 13.65
N VAL A 480 -12.82 -4.04 13.88
CA VAL A 480 -11.98 -2.86 14.18
C VAL A 480 -11.20 -3.09 15.45
N LYS A 481 -11.85 -3.57 16.53
CA LYS A 481 -11.16 -3.89 17.78
C LYS A 481 -10.03 -4.90 17.59
N HIS A 482 -10.28 -5.99 16.85
CA HIS A 482 -9.27 -7.01 16.63
C HIS A 482 -8.03 -6.44 15.92
N GLU A 483 -8.21 -5.68 14.83
CA GLU A 483 -7.07 -5.09 14.11
C GLU A 483 -6.27 -4.09 14.97
N LEU A 484 -6.92 -3.40 15.91
CA LEU A 484 -6.27 -2.49 16.85
C LEU A 484 -5.49 -3.23 17.94
N ASP A 485 -6.05 -4.30 18.48
CA ASP A 485 -5.37 -5.15 19.46
C ASP A 485 -4.11 -5.79 18.82
N GLU A 486 -4.20 -6.24 17.56
CA GLU A 486 -3.04 -6.71 16.78
C GLU A 486 -2.01 -5.59 16.52
N ALA A 487 -2.47 -4.36 16.24
CA ALA A 487 -1.58 -3.21 16.08
C ALA A 487 -0.80 -2.89 17.35
N ALA A 488 -1.47 -2.89 18.50
CA ALA A 488 -0.81 -2.67 19.79
C ALA A 488 0.31 -3.71 20.02
N LEU A 489 0.04 -5.00 19.80
CA LEU A 489 1.03 -6.07 19.94
C LEU A 489 2.19 -5.94 18.93
N ALA A 490 1.89 -5.53 17.70
CA ALA A 490 2.92 -5.33 16.68
C ALA A 490 3.87 -4.18 17.05
N PHE A 491 3.36 -3.08 17.60
CA PHE A 491 4.20 -1.97 18.05
C PHE A 491 5.02 -2.29 19.28
N GLU A 492 4.52 -3.11 20.21
CA GLU A 492 5.31 -3.61 21.34
C GLU A 492 6.59 -4.31 20.86
N LYS A 493 6.50 -5.13 19.79
CA LYS A 493 7.67 -5.78 19.18
C LYS A 493 8.63 -4.79 18.51
N LEU A 494 8.11 -3.72 17.90
CA LEU A 494 8.94 -2.69 17.26
C LEU A 494 9.76 -1.89 18.30
N ILE A 495 9.15 -1.54 19.44
CA ILE A 495 9.83 -0.74 20.49
C ILE A 495 10.67 -1.56 21.46
N ALA A 496 10.55 -2.89 21.40
CA ALA A 496 11.34 -3.87 22.15
C ALA A 496 11.80 -4.99 21.21
N PRO A 497 12.74 -4.68 20.28
CA PRO A 497 13.19 -5.65 19.28
C PRO A 497 13.85 -6.86 19.95
N ASP A 498 13.77 -8.01 19.28
CA ASP A 498 14.54 -9.19 19.68
C ASP A 498 16.05 -8.93 19.61
N LYS A 499 16.85 -9.85 20.16
CA LYS A 499 18.31 -9.69 20.24
C LYS A 499 18.97 -9.48 18.87
N THR A 500 18.53 -10.18 17.84
CA THR A 500 19.13 -10.10 16.50
C THR A 500 18.83 -8.73 15.88
N THR A 501 17.57 -8.31 15.92
CA THR A 501 17.16 -6.97 15.46
C THR A 501 17.83 -5.86 16.27
N GLY A 502 17.97 -6.03 17.59
CA GLY A 502 18.65 -5.09 18.48
C GLY A 502 20.16 -4.97 18.21
N ASP A 503 20.85 -6.09 17.96
CA ASP A 503 22.27 -6.10 17.62
C ASP A 503 22.51 -5.41 16.27
N PHE A 504 21.63 -5.61 15.30
CA PHE A 504 21.65 -4.92 14.02
C PHE A 504 21.46 -3.40 14.17
N ILE A 505 20.45 -2.96 14.92
CA ILE A 505 20.23 -1.54 15.22
C ILE A 505 21.47 -0.93 15.90
N ALA A 506 22.11 -1.68 16.80
CA ALA A 506 23.31 -1.23 17.49
C ALA A 506 24.53 -1.09 16.56
N LEU A 507 24.66 -1.96 15.56
CA LEU A 507 25.65 -1.81 14.50
C LEU A 507 25.37 -0.52 13.73
N LEU A 508 24.18 -0.37 13.15
CA LEU A 508 23.80 0.82 12.37
C LEU A 508 24.05 2.15 13.10
N ALA A 509 23.79 2.19 14.40
CA ALA A 509 23.89 3.40 15.22
C ALA A 509 25.31 3.77 15.68
N ARG A 510 26.35 2.96 15.39
CA ARG A 510 27.71 3.19 15.92
C ARG A 510 28.80 3.28 14.84
N PRO A 511 28.82 4.36 14.05
CA PRO A 511 29.80 4.53 12.98
C PRO A 511 31.22 4.77 13.47
N GLU A 512 31.40 5.17 14.74
CA GLU A 512 32.71 5.31 15.39
C GLU A 512 33.51 4.00 15.44
N TYR A 513 32.86 2.86 15.20
CA TYR A 513 33.53 1.57 15.11
C TYR A 513 34.06 1.26 13.71
N ALA A 514 33.77 2.06 12.69
CA ALA A 514 34.27 1.82 11.33
C ALA A 514 35.68 2.38 11.11
N THR A 515 36.65 1.85 11.87
CA THR A 515 38.07 2.22 11.78
C THR A 515 38.85 1.19 10.97
N GLU A 516 40.05 1.53 10.49
CA GLU A 516 40.96 0.57 9.83
C GLU A 516 41.22 -0.67 10.71
N ALA A 517 41.44 -0.46 12.01
CA ALA A 517 41.66 -1.53 12.96
C ALA A 517 40.44 -2.47 13.09
N LYS A 518 39.23 -1.91 13.07
CA LYS A 518 38.01 -2.73 13.14
C LYS A 518 37.77 -3.50 11.84
N LEU A 519 38.06 -2.88 10.70
CA LEU A 519 37.98 -3.54 9.41
C LEU A 519 38.91 -4.75 9.34
N ASP A 520 40.16 -4.60 9.80
CA ASP A 520 41.10 -5.72 9.91
C ASP A 520 40.61 -6.78 10.91
N GLU A 521 40.12 -6.38 12.09
CA GLU A 521 39.62 -7.30 13.11
C GLU A 521 38.49 -8.20 12.58
N VAL A 522 37.50 -7.61 11.90
CA VAL A 522 36.30 -8.32 11.43
C VAL A 522 36.60 -9.24 10.24
N PHE A 523 37.57 -8.88 9.40
CA PHE A 523 37.95 -9.67 8.22
C PHE A 523 39.12 -10.64 8.45
N ALA A 524 39.80 -10.56 9.59
CA ALA A 524 40.86 -11.50 9.97
C ALA A 524 40.36 -12.88 10.44
N THR A 525 39.04 -13.05 10.61
CA THR A 525 38.45 -14.31 11.11
C THR A 525 37.18 -14.69 10.39
N THR A 526 36.89 -15.98 10.37
CA THR A 526 35.63 -16.61 9.93
C THR A 526 34.75 -17.10 11.09
N ALA A 527 35.05 -16.68 12.33
CA ALA A 527 34.20 -16.99 13.48
C ALA A 527 32.76 -16.50 13.26
N ASP A 528 31.79 -17.33 13.65
CA ASP A 528 30.34 -17.17 13.44
C ASP A 528 29.87 -17.27 11.98
N ALA A 529 30.71 -17.60 11.00
CA ALA A 529 30.33 -17.66 9.57
C ALA A 529 29.38 -18.82 9.18
N ASN A 530 28.81 -19.55 10.15
CA ASN A 530 27.92 -20.69 9.93
C ASN A 530 28.45 -21.73 8.91
N GLY A 531 29.76 -22.00 8.95
CA GLY A 531 30.44 -22.95 8.04
C GLY A 531 30.77 -22.41 6.64
N LYS A 532 30.43 -21.15 6.34
CA LYS A 532 30.86 -20.46 5.12
C LYS A 532 32.38 -20.29 5.13
N GLN A 533 33.03 -20.69 4.04
CA GLN A 533 34.49 -20.59 3.88
C GLN A 533 34.88 -19.17 3.44
N LEU A 534 34.56 -18.14 4.24
CA LEU A 534 34.82 -16.74 3.93
C LEU A 534 36.33 -16.47 3.81
N LEU A 535 36.73 -15.58 2.90
CA LEU A 535 38.13 -15.14 2.83
C LEU A 535 38.58 -14.46 4.13
N GLU A 536 39.82 -14.69 4.53
CA GLU A 536 40.47 -14.02 5.66
C GLU A 536 41.54 -13.07 5.16
N PHE A 537 41.59 -11.88 5.75
CA PHE A 537 42.51 -10.82 5.34
C PHE A 537 43.40 -10.44 6.50
N ALA A 538 44.72 -10.47 6.27
CA ALA A 538 45.68 -9.98 7.27
C ALA A 538 45.64 -8.46 7.44
N SER A 539 45.21 -7.73 6.40
CA SER A 539 45.11 -6.28 6.37
C SER A 539 44.05 -5.90 5.35
N MET A 540 42.78 -5.95 5.75
CA MET A 540 41.65 -5.66 4.88
C MET A 540 41.63 -4.18 4.47
N HIS A 541 41.99 -3.26 5.36
CA HIS A 541 42.04 -1.84 5.03
C HIS A 541 42.99 -1.54 3.87
N SER A 542 44.09 -2.28 3.70
CA SER A 542 45.02 -2.04 2.58
C SER A 542 44.39 -2.32 1.21
N PHE A 543 43.54 -3.34 1.11
CA PHE A 543 42.78 -3.66 -0.10
C PHE A 543 41.75 -2.56 -0.40
N VAL A 544 40.98 -2.18 0.61
CA VAL A 544 39.95 -1.15 0.47
C VAL A 544 40.56 0.21 0.16
N ASN A 545 41.62 0.63 0.87
CA ASN A 545 42.33 1.89 0.64
C ASN A 545 42.90 1.99 -0.77
N SER A 546 43.37 0.87 -1.32
CA SER A 546 43.81 0.78 -2.72
C SER A 546 42.66 0.99 -3.69
N ASP A 547 41.51 0.32 -3.46
CA ASP A 547 40.34 0.41 -4.36
C ASP A 547 39.70 1.79 -4.36
N ILE A 548 39.56 2.40 -3.17
CA ILE A 548 38.96 3.73 -3.02
C ILE A 548 39.93 4.85 -3.42
N GLY A 549 41.18 4.49 -3.77
CA GLY A 549 42.24 5.43 -4.12
C GLY A 549 42.50 6.44 -3.01
N LEU A 550 42.61 5.97 -1.76
CA LEU A 550 42.70 6.82 -0.58
C LEU A 550 43.93 7.76 -0.68
N GLN A 551 43.68 9.06 -0.55
CA GLN A 551 44.71 10.12 -0.52
C GLN A 551 44.61 10.87 0.81
N GLY A 552 45.56 10.63 1.71
CA GLY A 552 45.41 11.08 3.09
C GLY A 552 44.28 10.32 3.77
N ASP A 553 43.25 11.04 4.24
CA ASP A 553 42.07 10.46 4.88
C ASP A 553 40.81 10.52 4.01
N THR A 554 40.98 10.78 2.71
CA THR A 554 39.88 11.04 1.79
C THR A 554 39.96 10.14 0.57
N LEU A 555 38.86 9.47 0.25
CA LEU A 555 38.75 8.64 -0.94
C LEU A 555 38.75 9.50 -2.20
N ASN A 556 39.26 8.96 -3.29
CA ASN A 556 39.25 9.60 -4.59
C ASN A 556 38.12 9.00 -5.45
N PRO A 557 37.02 9.73 -5.70
CA PRO A 557 35.89 9.20 -6.48
C PRO A 557 36.30 8.78 -7.89
N ALA A 558 37.33 9.39 -8.48
CA ALA A 558 37.80 9.04 -9.82
C ALA A 558 38.54 7.69 -9.88
N MET A 559 38.95 7.15 -8.73
CA MET A 559 39.65 5.86 -8.60
C MET A 559 38.69 4.72 -8.23
N PHE A 560 37.68 5.02 -7.41
CA PHE A 560 36.76 4.02 -6.88
C PHE A 560 35.69 3.59 -7.88
N ASN A 561 35.89 2.46 -8.56
CA ASN A 561 34.99 1.99 -9.62
C ASN A 561 33.55 1.78 -9.15
N ALA A 562 33.34 1.15 -7.99
CA ALA A 562 31.99 0.92 -7.48
C ALA A 562 31.19 2.23 -7.33
N LEU A 563 31.80 3.29 -6.80
CA LEU A 563 31.17 4.60 -6.66
C LEU A 563 30.92 5.28 -8.01
N ARG A 564 31.87 5.20 -8.96
CA ARG A 564 31.70 5.77 -10.31
C ARG A 564 30.59 5.09 -11.08
N HIS A 565 30.56 3.76 -11.06
CA HIS A 565 29.54 2.99 -11.76
C HIS A 565 28.17 3.15 -11.11
N ALA A 566 28.10 3.22 -9.77
CA ALA A 566 26.90 3.59 -9.03
C ALA A 566 26.36 4.96 -9.47
N LEU A 567 27.22 5.98 -9.59
CA LEU A 567 26.83 7.31 -10.09
C LEU A 567 26.34 7.25 -11.55
N SER A 568 27.03 6.53 -12.43
CA SER A 568 26.62 6.35 -13.83
C SER A 568 25.25 5.66 -13.94
N LEU A 569 25.02 4.58 -13.19
CA LEU A 569 23.73 3.88 -13.21
C LEU A 569 22.63 4.72 -12.56
N SER A 570 22.95 5.49 -11.53
CA SER A 570 22.02 6.42 -10.89
C SER A 570 21.50 7.46 -11.88
N LYS A 571 22.40 8.09 -12.64
CA LYS A 571 22.02 8.99 -13.74
C LYS A 571 21.18 8.26 -14.79
N LEU A 572 21.61 7.09 -15.24
CA LEU A 572 20.91 6.29 -16.24
C LEU A 572 19.50 5.88 -15.79
N SER A 573 19.29 5.64 -14.49
CA SER A 573 18.00 5.26 -13.93
C SER A 573 16.91 6.34 -14.08
N LEU A 574 17.32 7.60 -14.26
CA LEU A 574 16.44 8.76 -14.45
C LEU A 574 16.28 9.17 -15.92
N VAL A 575 16.97 8.48 -16.84
CA VAL A 575 16.88 8.72 -18.28
C VAL A 575 15.75 7.88 -18.85
N GLY A 576 14.78 8.53 -19.48
CA GLY A 576 13.68 7.86 -20.18
C GLY A 576 14.17 7.03 -21.38
N HIS A 577 13.33 6.12 -21.86
CA HIS A 577 13.70 5.15 -22.91
C HIS A 577 14.30 5.80 -24.18
N THR A 578 13.71 6.90 -24.65
CA THR A 578 14.23 7.69 -25.79
C THR A 578 15.65 8.19 -25.53
N GLY A 579 15.95 8.60 -24.30
CA GLY A 579 17.28 9.04 -23.90
C GLY A 579 18.29 7.89 -23.86
N VAL A 580 17.89 6.71 -23.39
CA VAL A 580 18.74 5.50 -23.41
C VAL A 580 19.06 5.08 -24.85
N ARG A 581 18.07 5.08 -25.75
CA ARG A 581 18.28 4.85 -27.19
C ARG A 581 19.27 5.85 -27.80
N ARG A 582 19.17 7.13 -27.41
CA ARG A 582 20.14 8.14 -27.85
C ARG A 582 21.55 7.84 -27.34
N ILE A 583 21.71 7.44 -26.08
CA ILE A 583 23.01 7.04 -25.53
C ILE A 583 23.59 5.87 -26.33
N VAL A 584 22.79 4.83 -26.61
CA VAL A 584 23.22 3.69 -27.44
C VAL A 584 23.70 4.14 -28.80
N TRP A 585 22.92 4.97 -29.50
CA TRP A 585 23.27 5.48 -30.83
C TRP A 585 24.57 6.30 -30.81
N VAL A 586 24.71 7.26 -29.88
CA VAL A 586 25.92 8.10 -29.77
C VAL A 586 27.16 7.26 -29.45
N LEU A 587 27.01 6.22 -28.63
CA LEU A 587 28.10 5.33 -28.25
C LEU A 587 28.39 4.23 -29.28
N GLY A 588 27.70 4.24 -30.42
CA GLY A 588 27.98 3.37 -31.57
C GLY A 588 27.29 2.00 -31.53
N GLY A 589 26.28 1.82 -30.68
CA GLY A 589 25.39 0.67 -30.70
C GLY A 589 24.16 0.89 -31.57
N ASP A 590 23.41 -0.17 -31.84
CA ASP A 590 22.14 -0.11 -32.57
C ASP A 590 20.98 0.19 -31.58
N PRO A 591 20.37 1.39 -31.64
CA PRO A 591 19.28 1.76 -30.74
C PRO A 591 17.99 0.95 -30.98
N ASP A 592 17.81 0.33 -32.15
CA ASP A 592 16.62 -0.45 -32.48
C ASP A 592 16.59 -1.80 -31.75
N LEU A 593 17.71 -2.21 -31.14
CA LEU A 593 17.79 -3.38 -30.28
C LEU A 593 17.13 -3.17 -28.90
N LEU A 594 16.90 -1.92 -28.49
CA LEU A 594 16.22 -1.62 -27.23
C LEU A 594 14.72 -1.61 -27.41
N THR A 595 14.04 -2.49 -26.67
CA THR A 595 12.58 -2.59 -26.69
C THR A 595 12.03 -2.11 -25.35
N PRO A 596 11.16 -1.08 -25.32
CA PRO A 596 10.54 -0.70 -24.07
C PRO A 596 9.65 -1.86 -23.61
N PRO A 597 9.66 -2.22 -22.30
CA PRO A 597 8.81 -3.30 -21.84
C PRO A 597 7.34 -2.91 -22.03
N ALA A 598 6.52 -3.87 -22.48
CA ALA A 598 5.13 -3.61 -22.89
C ALA A 598 4.22 -3.10 -21.75
N ASP A 599 4.63 -3.28 -20.50
CA ASP A 599 3.92 -2.90 -19.28
C ASP A 599 4.37 -1.55 -18.69
N VAL A 600 5.30 -0.85 -19.33
CA VAL A 600 5.77 0.46 -18.85
C VAL A 600 4.87 1.56 -19.39
N GLY A 601 4.17 2.25 -18.48
CA GLY A 601 3.42 3.47 -18.80
C GLY A 601 4.33 4.63 -19.22
N GLU A 602 3.88 5.87 -19.03
CA GLU A 602 4.66 7.06 -19.46
C GLU A 602 6.03 7.22 -18.77
N ARG A 603 6.25 6.53 -17.64
CA ARG A 603 7.46 6.65 -16.83
C ARG A 603 8.31 5.39 -16.87
N TYR A 604 9.46 5.49 -17.54
CA TYR A 604 10.44 4.42 -17.71
C TYR A 604 11.67 4.61 -16.82
N SER A 605 12.23 3.50 -16.34
CA SER A 605 13.59 3.42 -15.79
C SER A 605 14.24 2.11 -16.23
N VAL A 606 15.56 2.12 -16.48
CA VAL A 606 16.31 0.90 -16.84
C VAL A 606 16.27 -0.17 -15.75
N LEU A 607 15.99 0.22 -14.50
CA LEU A 607 15.95 -0.70 -13.36
C LEU A 607 14.77 -1.69 -13.42
N TYR A 608 13.67 -1.32 -14.08
CA TYR A 608 12.42 -2.10 -14.09
C TYR A 608 12.55 -3.48 -14.70
N SER A 609 13.43 -3.61 -15.69
CA SER A 609 13.74 -4.87 -16.33
C SER A 609 15.08 -5.42 -15.89
N MET A 610 15.80 -4.75 -15.00
CA MET A 610 17.16 -5.14 -14.61
C MET A 610 17.18 -5.87 -13.27
N VAL A 611 16.57 -5.30 -12.22
CA VAL A 611 16.80 -5.76 -10.83
C VAL A 611 15.64 -6.60 -10.28
N ARG A 612 15.96 -7.77 -9.73
CA ARG A 612 15.05 -8.55 -8.86
C ARG A 612 15.26 -8.19 -7.39
N SER A 613 16.52 -8.10 -7.01
CA SER A 613 16.97 -7.79 -5.67
C SER A 613 18.18 -6.87 -5.78
N ILE A 614 18.19 -5.78 -5.02
CA ILE A 614 19.36 -4.91 -4.95
C ILE A 614 20.40 -5.41 -3.95
N ASP A 615 20.06 -6.38 -3.10
CA ASP A 615 20.98 -7.02 -2.14
C ASP A 615 22.09 -7.86 -2.79
N GLY A 616 21.80 -8.35 -3.99
CA GLY A 616 22.69 -9.22 -4.73
C GLY A 616 23.99 -8.58 -5.22
N ASN A 617 24.74 -9.35 -5.99
CA ASN A 617 25.88 -8.88 -6.74
C ASN A 617 25.63 -9.01 -8.24
N GLN A 618 26.20 -8.09 -9.03
CA GLN A 618 26.15 -8.04 -10.50
C GLN A 618 24.73 -8.13 -11.09
N GLN A 619 23.78 -7.36 -10.56
CA GLN A 619 22.36 -7.37 -10.96
C GLN A 619 22.09 -6.94 -12.41
N TRP A 620 23.11 -6.47 -13.14
CA TRP A 620 23.00 -6.21 -14.59
C TRP A 620 23.00 -7.49 -15.43
N GLN A 621 23.19 -8.65 -14.82
CA GLN A 621 23.09 -9.98 -15.43
C GLN A 621 22.16 -10.89 -14.62
N PRO A 622 21.60 -11.96 -15.23
CA PRO A 622 20.66 -12.85 -14.55
C PRO A 622 21.19 -13.51 -13.28
N TYR A 623 22.47 -13.85 -13.25
CA TYR A 623 23.11 -14.54 -12.13
C TYR A 623 24.26 -13.68 -11.58
N GLY A 624 24.28 -13.40 -10.28
CA GLY A 624 25.43 -12.77 -9.63
C GLY A 624 26.68 -13.65 -9.72
N LEU A 625 27.88 -13.13 -9.52
CA LEU A 625 29.08 -13.99 -9.50
C LEU A 625 29.09 -14.92 -8.27
N PRO A 626 29.67 -16.13 -8.35
CA PRO A 626 29.91 -16.94 -7.16
C PRO A 626 30.75 -16.17 -6.13
N TYR A 627 30.40 -16.23 -4.86
CA TYR A 627 31.18 -15.50 -3.84
C TYR A 627 32.63 -15.97 -3.74
N ALA A 628 33.52 -15.04 -3.45
CA ALA A 628 34.92 -15.34 -3.21
C ALA A 628 35.07 -16.14 -1.89
N ARG A 629 35.51 -17.39 -1.98
CA ARG A 629 35.68 -18.31 -0.84
C ARG A 629 37.14 -18.76 -0.72
N GLN A 630 37.53 -19.21 0.48
CA GLN A 630 38.81 -19.88 0.66
C GLN A 630 38.85 -21.17 -0.16
N ASP A 631 39.95 -21.39 -0.88
CA ASP A 631 40.25 -22.66 -1.57
C ASP A 631 39.10 -23.17 -2.46
N GLY A 632 38.34 -22.25 -3.09
CA GLY A 632 37.21 -22.60 -3.94
C GLY A 632 36.01 -23.19 -3.19
N GLY A 633 35.87 -22.86 -1.90
CA GLY A 633 34.77 -23.31 -1.04
C GLY A 633 33.39 -23.09 -1.66
N ALA A 634 32.42 -23.89 -1.20
CA ALA A 634 31.09 -23.90 -1.79
C ALA A 634 30.41 -22.52 -1.77
N THR A 635 29.76 -22.20 -2.88
CA THR A 635 28.89 -21.03 -3.03
C THR A 635 27.48 -21.49 -3.35
N PRO A 636 26.45 -20.66 -3.07
CA PRO A 636 25.11 -20.88 -3.60
C PRO A 636 25.13 -21.17 -5.11
N ASP A 637 24.19 -22.01 -5.55
CA ASP A 637 24.06 -22.32 -6.97
C ASP A 637 23.63 -21.08 -7.78
N ALA A 638 23.57 -21.21 -9.11
CA ALA A 638 23.17 -20.07 -9.94
C ALA A 638 21.72 -19.65 -9.68
N ALA A 639 20.83 -20.59 -9.34
CA ALA A 639 19.41 -20.30 -9.11
C ALA A 639 19.19 -19.45 -7.85
N GLU A 640 19.99 -19.67 -6.81
CA GLU A 640 20.00 -18.88 -5.56
C GLU A 640 20.66 -17.50 -5.75
N ARG A 641 21.45 -17.31 -6.80
CA ARG A 641 22.10 -16.03 -7.17
C ARG A 641 21.35 -15.25 -8.24
N ARG A 642 20.04 -15.47 -8.40
CA ARG A 642 19.21 -14.76 -9.39
C ARG A 642 18.77 -13.38 -8.91
N TYR A 643 19.70 -12.43 -8.93
CA TYR A 643 19.45 -11.05 -8.49
C TYR A 643 19.07 -10.09 -9.62
N GLY A 644 19.45 -10.41 -10.86
CA GLY A 644 19.03 -9.69 -12.06
C GLY A 644 18.04 -10.48 -12.91
N TYR A 645 17.43 -9.81 -13.88
CA TYR A 645 16.72 -10.49 -14.97
C TYR A 645 17.66 -10.80 -16.13
N GLY A 646 17.33 -11.82 -16.93
CA GLY A 646 18.09 -12.17 -18.13
C GLY A 646 17.22 -12.66 -19.29
N PRO A 647 17.84 -13.18 -20.37
CA PRO A 647 17.16 -13.55 -21.60
C PRO A 647 15.97 -14.51 -21.44
N GLU A 648 15.98 -15.36 -20.41
CA GLU A 648 14.90 -16.32 -20.13
C GLU A 648 13.63 -15.65 -19.58
N ASP A 649 13.71 -14.38 -19.13
CA ASP A 649 12.67 -13.71 -18.35
C ASP A 649 11.66 -12.90 -19.20
N SER A 650 11.27 -13.41 -20.36
CA SER A 650 10.16 -12.86 -21.18
C SER A 650 10.29 -11.35 -21.48
N ALA A 651 11.38 -10.95 -22.14
CA ALA A 651 11.71 -9.55 -22.48
C ALA A 651 12.11 -8.67 -21.28
N ARG A 652 12.64 -9.28 -20.21
CA ARG A 652 13.37 -8.59 -19.14
C ARG A 652 14.87 -8.86 -19.25
N GLY A 653 15.67 -8.05 -18.57
CA GLY A 653 17.13 -8.01 -18.60
C GLY A 653 17.64 -6.58 -18.80
N PHE A 654 18.86 -6.32 -18.34
CA PHE A 654 19.54 -5.07 -18.68
C PHE A 654 20.08 -5.18 -20.12
N GLU A 655 19.30 -4.73 -21.10
CA GLU A 655 19.59 -4.87 -22.54
C GLU A 655 21.00 -4.39 -22.92
N LEU A 656 21.53 -3.38 -22.23
CA LEU A 656 22.89 -2.89 -22.46
C LEU A 656 23.97 -3.95 -22.16
N PHE A 657 23.68 -4.97 -21.35
CA PHE A 657 24.58 -6.07 -21.03
C PHE A 657 24.11 -7.44 -21.56
N THR A 658 22.79 -7.68 -21.61
CA THR A 658 22.26 -8.96 -22.10
C THR A 658 22.38 -9.09 -23.62
N ILE A 659 22.38 -7.99 -24.36
CA ILE A 659 22.56 -8.00 -25.82
C ILE A 659 24.07 -7.98 -26.13
N PRO A 660 24.63 -9.01 -26.81
CA PRO A 660 26.08 -9.15 -26.99
C PRO A 660 26.77 -7.95 -27.67
N SER A 661 26.12 -7.36 -28.68
CA SER A 661 26.65 -6.19 -29.39
C SER A 661 26.70 -4.96 -28.49
N LEU A 662 25.67 -4.69 -27.69
CA LEU A 662 25.65 -3.55 -26.77
C LEU A 662 26.60 -3.75 -25.58
N ARG A 663 26.71 -4.99 -25.07
CA ARG A 663 27.65 -5.38 -24.01
C ARG A 663 29.10 -5.05 -24.35
N THR A 664 29.48 -5.25 -25.61
CA THR A 664 30.87 -5.06 -26.06
C THR A 664 31.15 -3.63 -26.54
N THR A 665 30.13 -2.88 -26.98
CA THR A 665 30.30 -1.55 -27.58
C THR A 665 29.89 -0.40 -26.66
N VAL A 666 28.73 -0.51 -26.00
CA VAL A 666 28.09 0.58 -25.24
C VAL A 666 28.38 0.45 -23.74
N PHE A 667 28.15 -0.72 -23.15
CA PHE A 667 28.28 -0.94 -21.70
C PHE A 667 29.64 -0.47 -21.12
N PRO A 668 30.80 -0.89 -21.66
CA PRO A 668 32.11 -0.45 -21.14
C PRO A 668 32.42 1.03 -21.38
N ARG A 669 31.64 1.74 -22.21
CA ARG A 669 31.76 3.20 -22.38
C ARG A 669 30.94 3.97 -21.35
N ILE A 670 29.83 3.41 -20.89
CA ILE A 670 29.04 3.94 -19.77
C ILE A 670 29.76 3.66 -18.45
N PHE A 671 30.24 2.42 -18.29
CA PHE A 671 30.94 1.94 -17.10
C PHE A 671 32.44 1.84 -17.38
N SER A 672 33.04 2.99 -17.69
CA SER A 672 34.43 3.08 -18.17
C SER A 672 35.47 2.91 -17.07
N ALA A 673 36.70 2.63 -17.51
CA ALA A 673 37.86 2.52 -16.63
C ALA A 673 38.11 3.78 -15.79
N ASN A 674 38.66 3.60 -14.60
CA ASN A 674 39.12 4.67 -13.72
C ASN A 674 40.40 5.34 -14.27
N ALA A 675 40.89 6.33 -13.52
CA ALA A 675 42.12 7.04 -13.88
C ALA A 675 43.36 6.14 -13.94
N ALA A 676 43.34 4.95 -13.30
CA ALA A 676 44.39 3.93 -13.42
C ALA A 676 44.21 2.99 -14.63
N GLY A 677 43.12 3.14 -15.40
CA GLY A 677 42.83 2.28 -16.55
C GLY A 677 42.18 0.94 -16.20
N GLU A 678 41.64 0.79 -14.98
CA GLU A 678 40.92 -0.39 -14.50
C GLU A 678 39.41 -0.13 -14.49
N ALA A 679 38.61 -1.06 -15.00
CA ALA A 679 37.15 -0.93 -15.07
C ALA A 679 36.39 -1.99 -14.24
N GLY A 680 37.09 -2.98 -13.68
CA GLY A 680 36.47 -4.03 -12.86
C GLY A 680 36.07 -3.55 -11.47
N ILE A 681 35.19 -4.29 -10.80
CA ILE A 681 34.65 -3.93 -9.48
C ILE A 681 35.35 -4.70 -8.37
N ALA A 682 35.77 -5.95 -8.63
CA ALA A 682 36.50 -6.73 -7.64
C ALA A 682 37.83 -6.06 -7.25
N GLY A 683 38.45 -5.33 -8.19
CA GLY A 683 39.61 -4.47 -7.91
C GLY A 683 40.75 -5.23 -7.23
N SER A 684 41.17 -4.75 -6.07
CA SER A 684 42.26 -5.32 -5.28
C SER A 684 41.98 -6.72 -4.75
N LEU A 685 40.71 -7.12 -4.62
CA LEU A 685 40.31 -8.46 -4.17
C LEU A 685 40.96 -9.55 -5.04
N MET A 686 41.06 -9.31 -6.35
CA MET A 686 41.66 -10.26 -7.29
C MET A 686 43.15 -10.53 -7.05
N ARG A 687 43.82 -9.71 -6.22
CA ARG A 687 45.21 -9.95 -5.78
C ARG A 687 45.30 -10.91 -4.58
N HIS A 688 44.16 -11.29 -4.01
CA HIS A 688 44.13 -12.21 -2.88
C HIS A 688 44.65 -13.60 -3.30
N PRO A 689 45.65 -14.19 -2.60
CA PRO A 689 46.30 -15.42 -3.05
C PRO A 689 45.36 -16.61 -3.26
N LYS A 690 44.28 -16.68 -2.47
CA LYS A 690 43.26 -17.74 -2.56
C LYS A 690 42.34 -17.63 -3.78
N LEU A 691 42.42 -16.56 -4.56
CA LEU A 691 41.61 -16.35 -5.76
C LEU A 691 42.38 -16.59 -7.07
N ALA A 692 43.57 -17.19 -6.99
CA ALA A 692 44.36 -17.54 -8.16
C ALA A 692 43.61 -18.44 -9.16
N GLU A 693 42.69 -19.28 -8.70
CA GLU A 693 41.87 -20.19 -9.52
C GLU A 693 40.40 -19.77 -9.61
N TYR A 694 40.08 -18.52 -9.22
CA TYR A 694 38.70 -18.05 -9.28
C TYR A 694 38.17 -18.07 -10.73
N PRO A 695 37.00 -18.69 -11.01
CA PRO A 695 36.57 -19.00 -12.38
C PRO A 695 36.08 -17.79 -13.19
N PHE A 696 35.83 -16.64 -12.56
CA PHE A 696 35.31 -15.44 -13.21
C PHE A 696 36.25 -14.26 -12.99
N LYS A 697 37.45 -14.32 -13.57
CA LYS A 697 38.47 -13.28 -13.37
C LYS A 697 38.14 -12.02 -14.14
N GLU A 698 38.35 -10.88 -13.49
CA GLU A 698 38.37 -9.57 -14.14
C GLU A 698 39.76 -9.27 -14.73
N CYS A 699 39.79 -8.60 -15.88
CA CYS A 699 41.02 -8.08 -16.48
C CYS A 699 40.71 -6.83 -17.31
N ARG A 700 41.74 -6.11 -17.75
CA ARG A 700 41.58 -4.81 -18.43
C ARG A 700 40.72 -4.90 -19.69
N GLN A 701 40.81 -5.99 -20.45
CA GLN A 701 40.04 -6.21 -21.68
C GLN A 701 38.62 -6.74 -21.39
N HIS A 702 38.44 -7.46 -20.28
CA HIS A 702 37.16 -8.05 -19.86
C HIS A 702 36.89 -7.73 -18.38
N PRO A 703 36.57 -6.47 -18.07
CA PRO A 703 36.39 -6.02 -16.68
C PRO A 703 35.08 -6.51 -16.03
N PHE A 704 34.14 -7.03 -16.82
CA PHE A 704 32.83 -7.50 -16.37
C PHE A 704 32.62 -8.95 -16.80
N PRO A 705 32.98 -9.93 -15.96
CA PRO A 705 32.80 -11.35 -16.26
C PRO A 705 31.33 -11.70 -16.43
N ARG A 706 31.04 -12.64 -17.34
CA ARG A 706 29.70 -13.12 -17.65
C ARG A 706 29.39 -14.39 -16.87
N THR A 707 28.18 -14.48 -16.35
CA THR A 707 27.68 -15.66 -15.64
C THR A 707 26.63 -16.44 -16.42
N PHE A 708 26.40 -16.09 -17.68
CA PHE A 708 25.39 -16.71 -18.52
C PHE A 708 25.83 -16.80 -19.99
N ASN A 709 25.36 -17.84 -20.66
CA ASN A 709 25.44 -18.02 -22.10
C ASN A 709 24.44 -17.12 -22.82
N ASP A 710 24.61 -16.93 -24.13
CA ASP A 710 23.68 -16.10 -24.92
C ASP A 710 22.26 -16.69 -24.99
N ASP A 711 22.09 -17.98 -24.66
CA ASP A 711 20.76 -18.63 -24.50
C ASP A 711 20.13 -18.42 -23.12
N GLY A 712 20.84 -17.76 -22.18
CA GLY A 712 20.37 -17.48 -20.82
C GLY A 712 20.76 -18.50 -19.76
N THR A 713 21.34 -19.64 -20.16
CA THR A 713 21.79 -20.68 -19.21
C THR A 713 23.01 -20.22 -18.41
N PRO A 714 23.18 -20.66 -17.14
CA PRO A 714 24.29 -20.22 -16.30
C PRO A 714 25.64 -20.79 -16.78
N LEU A 715 26.69 -19.98 -16.67
CA LEU A 715 28.09 -20.37 -16.88
C LEU A 715 28.72 -20.86 -15.56
N LEU A 716 29.67 -21.79 -15.68
CA LEU A 716 30.49 -22.24 -14.55
C LEU A 716 31.82 -21.47 -14.45
N GLU A 717 32.29 -20.89 -15.56
CA GLU A 717 33.49 -20.07 -15.65
C GLU A 717 33.41 -19.08 -16.82
N ASP A 718 34.23 -18.02 -16.77
CA ASP A 718 34.43 -17.08 -17.89
C ASP A 718 35.93 -16.98 -18.24
N CYS A 719 36.30 -17.65 -19.34
CA CYS A 719 37.68 -17.77 -19.79
C CYS A 719 38.20 -16.54 -20.58
N ALA A 720 37.38 -15.51 -20.81
CA ALA A 720 37.76 -14.38 -21.67
C ALA A 720 39.06 -13.68 -21.23
N CYS A 721 39.31 -13.58 -19.92
CA CYS A 721 40.56 -13.03 -19.40
C CYS A 721 41.77 -13.95 -19.59
N GLN A 722 41.58 -15.27 -19.54
CA GLN A 722 42.67 -16.23 -19.75
C GLN A 722 43.04 -16.32 -21.24
N GLU A 723 42.04 -16.33 -22.12
CA GLU A 723 42.24 -16.39 -23.57
C GLU A 723 42.92 -15.12 -24.11
N SER A 724 42.54 -13.94 -23.62
CA SER A 724 43.17 -12.67 -24.01
C SER A 724 44.63 -12.58 -23.57
N LEU A 725 44.99 -13.13 -22.39
CA LEU A 725 46.38 -13.25 -21.96
C LEU A 725 47.18 -14.23 -22.83
N ALA A 726 46.58 -15.34 -23.26
CA ALA A 726 47.21 -16.30 -24.15
C ALA A 726 47.48 -15.71 -25.55
N LEU A 727 46.57 -14.89 -26.07
CA LEU A 727 46.72 -14.20 -27.36
C LEU A 727 47.72 -13.02 -27.30
N ALA A 728 47.93 -12.43 -26.13
CA ALA A 728 48.89 -11.35 -25.92
C ALA A 728 50.34 -11.83 -25.74
N MET A 729 50.56 -13.14 -25.54
CA MET A 729 51.91 -13.69 -25.57
C MET A 729 52.44 -13.67 -27.01
N PRO A 730 53.60 -13.03 -27.27
CA PRO A 730 54.19 -13.06 -28.60
C PRO A 730 54.40 -14.52 -29.00
N SER A 731 53.89 -14.91 -30.17
CA SER A 731 54.21 -16.20 -30.77
C SER A 731 55.72 -16.36 -30.75
N ALA A 732 56.20 -17.52 -30.29
CA ALA A 732 57.62 -17.83 -30.30
C ALA A 732 58.18 -17.46 -31.69
N PRO A 733 59.28 -16.69 -31.76
CA PRO A 733 59.78 -16.18 -33.03
C PRO A 733 59.92 -17.36 -33.99
N THR A 734 59.26 -17.27 -35.14
CA THR A 734 59.35 -18.33 -36.14
C THR A 734 60.84 -18.61 -36.42
N ILE A 735 61.19 -19.87 -36.71
CA ILE A 735 62.58 -20.25 -36.98
C ILE A 735 63.22 -19.29 -38.01
N GLY A 736 62.44 -18.76 -38.96
CA GLY A 736 62.87 -17.75 -39.92
C GLY A 736 63.30 -16.40 -39.33
N GLU A 737 62.66 -15.90 -38.28
CA GLU A 737 63.05 -14.64 -37.61
C GLU A 737 64.28 -14.83 -36.70
N SER A 738 64.39 -15.99 -36.06
CA SER A 738 65.58 -16.35 -35.29
C SER A 738 66.80 -16.51 -36.21
N VAL A 739 66.62 -17.15 -37.38
CA VAL A 739 67.68 -17.29 -38.40
C VAL A 739 68.05 -15.93 -39.00
N ARG A 740 67.10 -15.02 -39.25
CA ARG A 740 67.42 -13.66 -39.72
C ARG A 740 68.17 -12.83 -38.68
N ARG A 741 67.84 -12.94 -37.39
CA ARG A 741 68.60 -12.27 -36.33
C ARG A 741 70.01 -12.83 -36.18
N VAL A 742 70.19 -14.16 -36.30
CA VAL A 742 71.52 -14.78 -36.28
C VAL A 742 72.32 -14.42 -37.54
N ALA A 743 71.70 -14.40 -38.72
CA ALA A 743 72.34 -14.00 -39.96
C ALA A 743 72.77 -12.52 -39.95
N SER A 744 71.94 -11.61 -39.39
CA SER A 744 72.33 -10.20 -39.26
C SER A 744 73.41 -9.99 -38.20
N TRP A 745 73.41 -10.78 -37.13
CA TRP A 745 74.47 -10.76 -36.12
C TRP A 745 75.81 -11.32 -36.63
N LEU A 746 75.75 -12.26 -37.58
CA LEU A 746 76.90 -12.81 -38.29
C LEU A 746 77.30 -12.01 -39.55
N GLY A 747 76.69 -10.85 -39.80
CA GLY A 747 77.09 -9.93 -40.87
C GLY A 747 76.65 -10.34 -42.28
N PHE A 748 75.72 -11.30 -42.42
CA PHE A 748 75.11 -11.62 -43.71
C PHE A 748 73.91 -10.69 -43.95
N GLY A 749 74.21 -9.49 -44.48
CA GLY A 749 73.22 -8.65 -45.15
C GLY A 749 72.98 -9.14 -46.60
N PRO A 750 71.84 -8.78 -47.22
CA PRO A 750 71.46 -9.23 -48.56
C PRO A 750 72.49 -8.88 -49.63
#